data_AF-A0A368FDD9-F1
#
_entry.id   AF-A0A368FDD9-F1
#
_cell.length_a   1.000
_cell.length_b   1.000
_cell.length_c   1.000
_cell.angle_alpha   90.00
_cell.angle_beta   90.00
_cell.angle_gamma   90.00
#
_symmetry.space_group_name_H-M   'P 1'
#
loop_
_entity.id
_entity.type
_entity.pdbx_description
1 polymer ?
#
loop_
_entity_poly.entity_id
_entity_poly.type
_entity_poly.pdbx_seq_one_letter_code
_entity_poly.pdbx_strand_id
1 'polypeptide(L)'
;MPNILKYFRHSLFVLYFPESTNNFRIDVDGLEVYFPYDYVYPEQVLYMQEVKKALDAQGHCLLEMPSGTGKTVSLLSLVVAYMRKFPDRLDKLVYCSRTIPEIEKCVEELRALYKFYERQTSNAPPMVAVAMSARKNLCINDSVWQLRQGSAVDGACQKLTASFVRARRQLDPSIPSCSFFETFSAQQPFSLPSGVWNLNDLKQLGRERGLCPYFVAREAIRNATIVVYSYHYILDPKIAELVSKDFSRRSCVVFDEAHNIDNVCIESMSITISQKQMEKAAQELVTLDSAVQRMKSENSERLQNEYEKLVEGLRRTEQERANDERLANPVLPDAILREAVPGSIRTAQHFVLFMKRVVEYVRHRMRTSQVVLESPAAFVKDIQDRMYVDRKPLRFCAERLDNLTRTLELADVSDFRCLTRIAILATLVSTYSKGFSLIIEPAEASQPAQLTLSCMDASIAIRPVMERFQTVVITSGTLSPLEMYPKILDFDPAVMASLTMTLARPCLSPLVVARGNDQVAMTSRFEQRSDVAVIRNYGNLVLEMAAVVPDGMVVFFTSYVYMESVIAVWYEQHVIDELMKSKLLFIETNDALETSVALEKYVDACDSGRGACLFSVARGKVSEGIDFSHHLGRCVIMLGIPYVYTESRILRARLEYLRDQFGIKENDFLTFDAMRHTAQCMGRALRGKTDYGLMIFADKRFSRQDKRGKLPRWMQEYLEPASTNLSIDEAVQLSRRWLTLMAQPFTKSDQLGISLLTSDMLSAKAMKKFERVVEHVD
;
A
#
# COMPACT_ATOMS: atom_id res chain seq x y z
N MET A 1 1.74 -13.03 17.38
CA MET A 1 0.61 -12.43 16.62
C MET A 1 -0.80 -12.76 17.12
N PRO A 2 -1.10 -13.61 18.14
CA PRO A 2 -2.49 -13.74 18.58
C PRO A 2 -3.01 -12.51 19.35
N ASN A 3 -2.11 -11.64 19.86
CA ASN A 3 -2.52 -10.45 20.62
C ASN A 3 -2.88 -9.22 19.76
N ILE A 4 -2.41 -9.12 18.51
CA ILE A 4 -2.81 -8.03 17.60
C ILE A 4 -4.29 -8.15 17.18
N LEU A 5 -4.81 -9.39 17.12
CA LEU A 5 -6.21 -9.67 16.83
C LEU A 5 -7.16 -9.38 18.02
N LYS A 6 -6.64 -9.22 19.24
CA LYS A 6 -7.47 -8.83 20.39
C LYS A 6 -7.92 -7.37 20.29
N TYR A 7 -7.10 -6.49 19.71
CA TYR A 7 -7.49 -5.11 19.44
C TYR A 7 -8.44 -4.99 18.26
N PHE A 8 -8.29 -5.80 17.20
CA PHE A 8 -9.35 -5.86 16.18
C PHE A 8 -10.70 -6.31 16.74
N ARG A 9 -10.72 -7.12 17.81
CA ARG A 9 -11.94 -7.55 18.51
C ARG A 9 -12.59 -6.48 19.40
N HIS A 10 -11.87 -5.45 19.84
CA HIS A 10 -12.43 -4.34 20.61
C HIS A 10 -12.58 -3.04 19.80
N SER A 11 -11.82 -2.86 18.72
CA SER A 11 -12.12 -1.94 17.61
C SER A 11 -13.24 -2.45 16.71
N LEU A 12 -13.73 -3.68 16.96
CA LEU A 12 -15.04 -4.19 16.56
C LEU A 12 -16.14 -3.55 17.43
N PHE A 13 -16.17 -2.21 17.48
CA PHE A 13 -17.44 -1.59 17.12
C PHE A 13 -17.53 -1.84 15.61
N VAL A 14 -18.03 -3.00 15.14
CA VAL A 14 -19.48 -3.16 14.99
C VAL A 14 -20.13 -1.84 15.39
N LEU A 15 -20.09 -0.88 14.46
CA LEU A 15 -21.19 0.06 14.35
C LEU A 15 -22.41 -0.82 14.61
N TYR A 16 -23.00 -0.66 15.79
CA TYR A 16 -24.28 -1.26 16.15
C TYR A 16 -25.23 -0.53 15.20
N PHE A 17 -25.18 -0.97 13.94
CA PHE A 17 -25.96 -0.43 12.86
C PHE A 17 -27.33 -1.01 13.15
N PRO A 18 -28.32 -0.19 13.56
CA PRO A 18 -29.67 -0.68 13.60
C PRO A 18 -29.95 -1.23 12.21
N GLU A 19 -30.28 -2.52 12.15
CA GLU A 19 -30.61 -3.19 10.91
C GLU A 19 -31.73 -2.40 10.23
N SER A 20 -31.42 -1.78 9.09
CA SER A 20 -32.40 -1.04 8.32
C SER A 20 -33.50 -2.00 7.87
N THR A 21 -34.73 -1.70 8.27
CA THR A 21 -35.94 -2.42 7.84
C THR A 21 -36.52 -1.83 6.54
N ASN A 22 -35.93 -0.73 6.05
CA ASN A 22 -36.44 0.02 4.91
C ASN A 22 -35.64 -0.20 3.61
N ASN A 23 -36.39 -0.18 2.51
CA ASN A 23 -35.97 -0.44 1.14
C ASN A 23 -35.27 0.81 0.54
N PHE A 24 -34.03 1.11 0.93
CA PHE A 24 -33.32 2.28 0.43
C PHE A 24 -32.74 2.03 -0.97
N ARG A 25 -33.26 2.75 -1.97
CA ARG A 25 -32.88 2.66 -3.38
C ARG A 25 -32.47 4.03 -3.89
N ILE A 26 -31.37 4.09 -4.62
CA ILE A 26 -30.83 5.31 -5.20
C ILE A 26 -30.86 5.15 -6.72
N ASP A 27 -31.47 6.10 -7.43
CA ASP A 27 -31.34 6.16 -8.88
C ASP A 27 -30.13 7.02 -9.25
N VAL A 28 -29.11 6.39 -9.83
CA VAL A 28 -27.88 7.05 -10.31
C VAL A 28 -27.91 7.06 -11.83
N ASP A 29 -28.43 8.15 -12.41
CA ASP A 29 -28.57 8.39 -13.85
C ASP A 29 -29.26 7.22 -14.61
N GLY A 30 -30.29 6.61 -14.03
CA GLY A 30 -31.01 5.46 -14.59
C GLY A 30 -30.45 4.10 -14.18
N LEU A 31 -29.57 4.01 -13.18
CA LEU A 31 -29.13 2.77 -12.55
C LEU A 31 -29.69 2.70 -11.12
N GLU A 32 -30.51 1.69 -10.85
CA GLU A 32 -31.00 1.43 -9.50
C GLU A 32 -29.87 0.81 -8.66
N VAL A 33 -29.40 1.59 -7.67
CA VAL A 33 -28.37 1.18 -6.72
C VAL A 33 -29.02 0.88 -5.39
N TYR A 34 -28.75 -0.32 -4.88
CA TYR A 34 -29.13 -0.73 -3.53
C TYR A 34 -28.03 -0.32 -2.56
N PHE A 35 -28.39 0.49 -1.58
CA PHE A 35 -27.45 1.03 -0.61
C PHE A 35 -27.77 0.44 0.78
N PRO A 36 -26.78 -0.09 1.51
CA PRO A 36 -27.01 -0.88 2.74
C PRO A 36 -27.37 -0.02 3.96
N TYR A 37 -27.72 1.25 3.78
CA TYR A 37 -28.06 2.20 4.83
C TYR A 37 -29.34 2.97 4.48
N ASP A 38 -30.08 3.40 5.51
CA ASP A 38 -31.32 4.18 5.38
C ASP A 38 -31.12 5.62 4.90
N TYR A 39 -29.87 6.07 4.80
CA TYR A 39 -29.52 7.44 4.48
C TYR A 39 -28.24 7.48 3.66
N VAL A 40 -28.11 8.52 2.85
CA VAL A 40 -26.95 8.75 1.99
C VAL A 40 -26.46 10.18 2.15
N TYR A 41 -25.16 10.39 1.97
CA TYR A 41 -24.59 11.73 1.87
C TYR A 41 -24.69 12.26 0.44
N PRO A 42 -24.89 13.57 0.24
CA PRO A 42 -24.90 14.17 -1.09
C PRO A 42 -23.64 13.81 -1.90
N GLU A 43 -22.46 13.89 -1.27
CA GLU A 43 -21.18 13.54 -1.89
C GLU A 43 -21.07 12.06 -2.29
N GLN A 44 -21.75 11.14 -1.61
CA GLN A 44 -21.76 9.72 -2.00
C GLN A 44 -22.50 9.52 -3.31
N VAL A 45 -23.63 10.23 -3.50
CA VAL A 45 -24.41 10.14 -4.75
C VAL A 45 -23.63 10.74 -5.91
N LEU A 46 -23.02 11.91 -5.70
CA LEU A 46 -22.18 12.57 -6.69
C LEU A 46 -20.96 11.70 -7.04
N TYR A 47 -20.31 11.11 -6.05
CA TYR A 47 -19.22 10.15 -6.28
C TYR A 47 -19.68 8.96 -7.13
N MET A 48 -20.86 8.42 -6.83
CA MET A 48 -21.43 7.33 -7.64
C MET A 48 -21.71 7.75 -9.08
N GLN A 49 -22.17 9.00 -9.31
CA GLN A 49 -22.34 9.52 -10.67
C GLN A 49 -21.02 9.62 -11.43
N GLU A 50 -19.95 10.11 -10.79
CA GLU A 50 -18.63 10.22 -11.42
C GLU A 50 -18.01 8.85 -11.75
N VAL A 51 -18.09 7.88 -10.83
CA VAL A 51 -17.64 6.52 -11.10
C VAL A 51 -18.46 5.89 -12.23
N LYS A 52 -19.77 6.14 -12.26
CA LYS A 52 -20.63 5.62 -13.34
C LYS A 52 -20.25 6.21 -14.70
N LYS A 53 -20.03 7.52 -14.79
CA LYS A 53 -19.56 8.18 -16.03
C LYS A 53 -18.28 7.52 -16.56
N ALA A 54 -17.33 7.22 -15.68
CA ALA A 54 -16.09 6.53 -16.07
C ALA A 54 -16.34 5.09 -16.56
N LEU A 55 -17.21 4.33 -15.89
CA LEU A 55 -17.60 2.96 -16.29
C LEU A 55 -18.36 2.94 -17.63
N ASP A 56 -19.22 3.93 -17.88
CA ASP A 56 -19.96 4.07 -19.14
C ASP A 56 -19.04 4.48 -20.30
N ALA A 57 -18.07 5.38 -20.03
CA ALA A 57 -17.05 5.81 -21.00
C ALA A 57 -15.95 4.77 -21.26
N GLN A 58 -15.86 3.73 -20.42
CA GLN A 58 -14.80 2.72 -20.47
C GLN A 58 -13.39 3.33 -20.34
N GLY A 59 -13.26 4.36 -19.50
CA GLY A 59 -12.02 5.09 -19.29
C GLY A 59 -11.56 5.08 -17.83
N HIS A 60 -10.29 5.46 -17.59
CA HIS A 60 -9.75 5.53 -16.24
C HIS A 60 -10.31 6.74 -15.46
N CYS A 61 -10.30 6.66 -14.14
CA CYS A 61 -10.93 7.63 -13.26
C CYS A 61 -10.02 7.98 -12.09
N LEU A 62 -9.89 9.27 -11.78
CA LEU A 62 -9.14 9.78 -10.63
C LEU A 62 -10.08 10.63 -9.76
N LEU A 63 -10.41 10.13 -8.57
CA LEU A 63 -11.39 10.75 -7.68
C LEU A 63 -10.80 11.04 -6.31
N GLU A 64 -10.90 12.29 -5.88
CA GLU A 64 -10.65 12.67 -4.49
C GLU A 64 -11.99 12.75 -3.74
N MET A 65 -12.18 11.88 -2.74
CA MET A 65 -13.38 11.91 -1.88
C MET A 65 -12.92 11.96 -0.42
N PRO A 66 -13.44 12.85 0.44
CA PRO A 66 -12.89 13.09 1.77
C PRO A 66 -13.04 11.87 2.69
N SER A 67 -12.11 11.69 3.63
CA SER A 67 -12.18 10.61 4.62
C SER A 67 -13.45 10.70 5.47
N GLY A 68 -14.00 9.54 5.84
CA GLY A 68 -15.19 9.46 6.69
C GLY A 68 -16.55 9.65 5.98
N THR A 69 -16.55 9.74 4.65
CA THR A 69 -17.78 9.89 3.84
C THR A 69 -18.29 8.57 3.27
N GLY A 70 -17.73 7.42 3.64
CA GLY A 70 -18.21 6.09 3.21
C GLY A 70 -17.91 5.74 1.74
N LYS A 71 -16.71 6.09 1.27
CA LYS A 71 -16.24 5.87 -0.12
C LYS A 71 -16.37 4.41 -0.54
N THR A 72 -15.85 3.50 0.28
CA THR A 72 -15.83 2.06 0.02
C THR A 72 -17.24 1.51 -0.19
N VAL A 73 -18.18 1.80 0.70
CA VAL A 73 -19.58 1.39 0.54
C VAL A 73 -20.22 1.97 -0.71
N SER A 74 -20.02 3.26 -1.00
CA SER A 74 -20.59 3.90 -2.20
C SER A 74 -20.05 3.28 -3.50
N LEU A 75 -18.74 3.00 -3.54
CA LEU A 75 -18.10 2.36 -4.67
C LEU A 75 -18.61 0.93 -4.86
N LEU A 76 -18.62 0.12 -3.80
CA LEU A 76 -19.06 -1.27 -3.86
C LEU A 76 -20.53 -1.38 -4.27
N SER A 77 -21.39 -0.52 -3.73
CA SER A 77 -22.83 -0.51 -4.03
C SER A 77 -23.09 -0.21 -5.50
N LEU A 78 -22.43 0.81 -6.05
CA LEU A 78 -22.55 1.18 -7.46
C LEU A 78 -22.00 0.09 -8.39
N VAL A 79 -20.79 -0.40 -8.13
CA VAL A 79 -20.15 -1.35 -9.05
C VAL A 79 -20.92 -2.67 -9.07
N VAL A 80 -21.41 -3.16 -7.93
CA VAL A 80 -22.26 -4.37 -7.87
C VAL A 80 -23.56 -4.16 -8.64
N ALA A 81 -24.19 -2.98 -8.53
CA ALA A 81 -25.39 -2.66 -9.29
C ALA A 81 -25.10 -2.62 -10.81
N TYR A 82 -23.98 -2.03 -11.22
CA TYR A 82 -23.55 -1.95 -12.62
C TYR A 82 -23.25 -3.33 -13.20
N MET A 83 -22.54 -4.19 -12.47
CA MET A 83 -22.26 -5.58 -12.87
C MET A 83 -23.54 -6.39 -13.11
N ARG A 84 -24.57 -6.19 -12.29
CA ARG A 84 -25.86 -6.90 -12.46
C ARG A 84 -26.66 -6.39 -13.66
N LYS A 85 -26.66 -5.08 -13.88
CA LYS A 85 -27.43 -4.48 -14.99
C LYS A 85 -26.73 -4.69 -16.34
N PHE A 86 -25.41 -4.68 -16.36
CA PHE A 86 -24.59 -4.79 -17.57
C PHE A 86 -23.52 -5.87 -17.45
N PRO A 87 -23.91 -7.16 -17.34
CA PRO A 87 -22.95 -8.27 -17.23
C PRO A 87 -22.06 -8.39 -18.47
N ASP A 88 -22.53 -7.94 -19.64
CA ASP A 88 -21.72 -7.96 -20.88
C ASP A 88 -20.57 -6.95 -20.86
N ARG A 89 -20.68 -5.89 -20.04
CA ARG A 89 -19.71 -4.80 -19.97
C ARG A 89 -18.70 -4.98 -18.84
N LEU A 90 -19.12 -5.54 -17.70
CA LEU A 90 -18.28 -5.66 -16.51
C LEU A 90 -18.43 -7.05 -15.87
N ASP A 91 -17.37 -7.86 -15.99
CA ASP A 91 -17.40 -9.25 -15.53
C ASP A 91 -16.92 -9.40 -14.08
N LYS A 92 -15.90 -8.62 -13.70
CA LYS A 92 -15.16 -8.78 -12.44
C LYS A 92 -14.76 -7.44 -11.84
N LEU A 93 -14.89 -7.34 -10.51
CA LEU A 93 -14.36 -6.23 -9.71
C LEU A 93 -13.10 -6.68 -8.98
N VAL A 94 -12.02 -5.94 -9.14
CA VAL A 94 -10.76 -6.13 -8.43
C VAL A 94 -10.54 -4.93 -7.51
N TYR A 95 -10.75 -5.13 -6.21
CA TYR A 95 -10.53 -4.10 -5.20
C TYR A 95 -9.13 -4.25 -4.60
N CYS A 96 -8.34 -3.19 -4.70
CA CYS A 96 -6.97 -3.14 -4.22
C CYS A 96 -6.86 -2.14 -3.07
N SER A 97 -6.48 -2.63 -1.89
CA SER A 97 -6.20 -1.80 -0.72
C SER A 97 -4.73 -1.88 -0.32
N ARG A 98 -4.27 -0.99 0.55
CA ARG A 98 -2.87 -0.99 0.99
C ARG A 98 -2.64 -2.01 2.10
N THR A 99 -3.48 -1.99 3.14
CA THR A 99 -3.25 -2.78 4.37
C THR A 99 -4.25 -3.93 4.55
N ILE A 100 -3.85 -4.95 5.33
CA ILE A 100 -4.72 -6.11 5.64
C ILE A 100 -5.99 -5.68 6.41
N PRO A 101 -5.91 -4.80 7.42
CA PRO A 101 -7.11 -4.27 8.09
C PRO A 101 -8.13 -3.65 7.14
N GLU A 102 -7.68 -2.90 6.13
CA GLU A 102 -8.59 -2.31 5.14
C GLU A 102 -9.23 -3.38 4.25
N ILE A 103 -8.48 -4.42 3.88
CA ILE A 103 -9.03 -5.58 3.16
C ILE A 103 -10.15 -6.22 3.99
N GLU A 104 -9.91 -6.48 5.27
CA GLU A 104 -10.92 -7.05 6.17
C GLU A 104 -12.15 -6.14 6.29
N LYS A 105 -11.96 -4.81 6.44
CA LYS A 105 -13.06 -3.83 6.50
C LYS A 105 -13.90 -3.83 5.21
N CYS A 106 -13.26 -3.78 4.05
CA CYS A 106 -13.92 -3.81 2.75
C CYS A 106 -14.77 -5.09 2.56
N VAL A 107 -14.25 -6.24 3.01
CA VAL A 107 -14.96 -7.52 2.93
C VAL A 107 -16.18 -7.55 3.86
N GLU A 108 -16.09 -6.99 5.07
CA GLU A 108 -17.25 -6.88 5.97
C GLU A 108 -18.31 -5.91 5.45
N GLU A 109 -17.92 -4.78 4.84
CA GLU A 109 -18.85 -3.86 4.16
C GLU A 109 -19.56 -4.55 2.97
N LEU A 110 -18.81 -5.33 2.19
CA LEU A 110 -19.38 -6.14 1.10
C LEU A 110 -20.33 -7.22 1.63
N ARG A 111 -20.05 -7.80 2.79
CA ARG A 111 -20.95 -8.76 3.45
C ARG A 111 -22.24 -8.09 3.90
N ALA A 112 -22.18 -6.87 4.42
CA ALA A 112 -23.37 -6.09 4.76
C ALA A 112 -24.22 -5.84 3.52
N LEU A 113 -23.59 -5.44 2.40
CA LEU A 113 -24.26 -5.28 1.11
C LEU A 113 -24.88 -6.59 0.62
N TYR A 114 -24.16 -7.71 0.69
CA TYR A 114 -24.66 -9.03 0.28
C TYR A 114 -25.91 -9.45 1.05
N LYS A 115 -25.90 -9.29 2.39
CA LYS A 115 -27.06 -9.58 3.25
C LYS A 115 -28.24 -8.66 2.95
N PHE A 116 -27.98 -7.40 2.64
CA PHE A 116 -29.02 -6.45 2.22
C PHE A 116 -29.71 -6.92 0.94
N TYR A 117 -28.95 -7.34 -0.06
CA TYR A 117 -29.49 -7.93 -1.28
C TYR A 117 -30.29 -9.22 -1.03
N GLU A 118 -29.77 -10.14 -0.21
CA GLU A 118 -30.45 -11.41 0.11
C GLU A 118 -31.85 -11.19 0.71
N ARG A 119 -31.98 -10.22 1.63
CA ARG A 119 -33.26 -9.83 2.22
C ARG A 119 -34.23 -9.26 1.19
N GLN A 120 -33.71 -8.53 0.20
CA GLN A 120 -34.50 -7.70 -0.69
C GLN A 120 -34.97 -8.44 -1.95
N THR A 121 -34.15 -9.33 -2.50
CA THR A 121 -34.49 -10.11 -3.71
C THR A 121 -35.03 -11.51 -3.41
N SER A 122 -35.16 -11.90 -2.14
CA SER A 122 -35.59 -13.24 -1.66
C SER A 122 -34.73 -14.43 -2.11
N ASN A 123 -33.84 -14.22 -3.08
CA ASN A 123 -32.78 -15.11 -3.52
C ASN A 123 -31.43 -14.44 -3.31
N ALA A 124 -30.47 -15.21 -2.81
CA ALA A 124 -29.09 -14.80 -2.70
C ALA A 124 -28.50 -14.55 -4.10
N PRO A 125 -27.80 -13.44 -4.32
CA PRO A 125 -27.16 -13.20 -5.62
C PRO A 125 -26.08 -14.25 -5.86
N PRO A 126 -25.94 -14.78 -7.09
CA PRO A 126 -24.89 -15.72 -7.46
C PRO A 126 -23.55 -14.99 -7.58
N MET A 127 -23.05 -14.50 -6.45
CA MET A 127 -21.86 -13.67 -6.34
C MET A 127 -20.87 -14.35 -5.40
N VAL A 128 -19.62 -14.46 -5.84
CA VAL A 128 -18.53 -15.01 -5.03
C VAL A 128 -17.53 -13.88 -4.83
N ALA A 129 -17.36 -13.48 -3.58
CA ALA A 129 -16.37 -12.48 -3.19
C ALA A 129 -15.28 -13.13 -2.32
N VAL A 130 -14.02 -12.94 -2.69
CA VAL A 130 -12.89 -13.59 -2.02
C VAL A 130 -11.82 -12.57 -1.66
N ALA A 131 -11.40 -12.60 -0.40
CA ALA A 131 -10.23 -11.89 0.08
C ALA A 131 -8.96 -12.73 -0.10
N MET A 132 -7.91 -12.15 -0.68
CA MET A 132 -6.60 -12.80 -0.81
C MET A 132 -5.52 -12.04 -0.06
N SER A 133 -4.64 -12.80 0.60
CA SER A 133 -3.47 -12.30 1.30
C SER A 133 -2.31 -13.30 1.19
N ALA A 134 -1.12 -12.91 1.68
CA ALA A 134 0.08 -13.74 1.69
C ALA A 134 -0.10 -15.03 2.51
N ARG A 135 0.73 -16.05 2.21
CA ARG A 135 0.71 -17.37 2.87
C ARG A 135 0.80 -17.27 4.39
N LYS A 136 1.56 -16.30 4.92
CA LYS A 136 1.66 -16.02 6.37
C LYS A 136 0.31 -15.83 7.06
N ASN A 137 -0.68 -15.29 6.33
CA ASN A 137 -1.99 -14.96 6.87
C ASN A 137 -3.05 -16.01 6.57
N LEU A 138 -2.80 -17.02 5.72
CA LEU A 138 -3.78 -18.04 5.33
C LEU A 138 -3.33 -19.48 5.67
N CYS A 139 -2.06 -19.68 6.05
CA CYS A 139 -1.55 -21.00 6.42
C CYS A 139 -2.17 -21.51 7.72
N ILE A 140 -2.62 -22.78 7.72
CA ILE A 140 -3.15 -23.50 8.89
C ILE A 140 -2.12 -24.48 9.47
N ASN A 141 -1.14 -24.92 8.69
CA ASN A 141 -0.16 -25.91 9.14
C ASN A 141 0.73 -25.32 10.25
N ASP A 142 0.66 -25.87 11.46
CA ASP A 142 1.33 -25.36 12.66
C ASP A 142 2.85 -25.24 12.49
N SER A 143 3.48 -26.23 11.85
CA SER A 143 4.94 -26.25 11.59
C SER A 143 5.41 -25.05 10.76
N VAL A 144 4.60 -24.66 9.77
CA VAL A 144 4.91 -23.56 8.85
C VAL A 144 4.47 -22.22 9.47
N TRP A 145 3.32 -22.21 10.14
CA TRP A 145 2.73 -21.00 10.71
C TRP A 145 3.59 -20.38 11.82
N GLN A 146 4.31 -21.20 12.58
CA GLN A 146 5.20 -20.74 13.67
C GLN A 146 6.39 -19.90 13.20
N LEU A 147 6.81 -19.99 11.92
CA LEU A 147 7.99 -19.29 11.41
C LEU A 147 7.84 -17.75 11.40
N ARG A 148 6.61 -17.22 11.45
CA ARG A 148 6.20 -15.79 11.48
C ARG A 148 6.69 -14.89 10.33
N GLN A 149 7.89 -15.10 9.81
CA GLN A 149 8.48 -14.37 8.70
C GLN A 149 7.91 -14.88 7.37
N GLY A 150 7.41 -13.96 6.53
CA GLY A 150 6.77 -14.31 5.26
C GLY A 150 7.64 -15.16 4.33
N SER A 151 8.91 -14.77 4.13
CA SER A 151 9.82 -15.52 3.25
C SER A 151 10.13 -16.94 3.75
N ALA A 152 10.22 -17.12 5.07
CA ALA A 152 10.46 -18.44 5.66
C ALA A 152 9.21 -19.33 5.55
N VAL A 153 8.02 -18.74 5.72
CA VAL A 153 6.74 -19.41 5.48
C VAL A 153 6.62 -19.87 4.03
N ASP A 154 6.99 -19.03 3.08
CA ASP A 154 6.92 -19.37 1.65
C ASP A 154 7.87 -20.54 1.31
N GLY A 155 9.12 -20.49 1.80
CA GLY A 155 10.10 -21.56 1.63
C GLY A 155 9.67 -22.88 2.27
N ALA A 156 9.20 -22.84 3.53
CA ALA A 156 8.72 -24.04 4.22
C ALA A 156 7.45 -24.63 3.59
N CYS A 157 6.53 -23.79 3.11
CA CYS A 157 5.37 -24.24 2.34
C CYS A 157 5.80 -24.92 1.05
N GLN A 158 6.77 -24.35 0.34
CA GLN A 158 7.31 -24.93 -0.89
C GLN A 158 7.99 -26.29 -0.66
N LYS A 159 8.76 -26.45 0.43
CA LYS A 159 9.34 -27.75 0.82
C LYS A 159 8.30 -28.87 0.91
N LEU A 160 7.09 -28.54 1.33
CA LEU A 160 6.02 -29.51 1.55
C LEU A 160 5.10 -29.70 0.33
N THR A 161 5.12 -28.78 -0.63
CA THR A 161 4.13 -28.73 -1.74
C THR A 161 4.75 -28.87 -3.12
N ALA A 162 6.08 -28.77 -3.26
CA ALA A 162 6.76 -28.88 -4.54
C ALA A 162 6.48 -30.23 -5.23
N SER A 163 6.23 -30.22 -6.53
CA SER A 163 5.86 -31.41 -7.31
C SER A 163 6.90 -32.53 -7.25
N PHE A 164 8.20 -32.21 -7.24
CA PHE A 164 9.25 -33.23 -7.12
C PHE A 164 9.24 -33.92 -5.75
N VAL A 165 8.89 -33.19 -4.68
CA VAL A 165 8.71 -33.78 -3.34
C VAL A 165 7.48 -34.70 -3.34
N ARG A 166 6.40 -34.30 -4.01
CA ARG A 166 5.20 -35.12 -4.18
C ARG A 166 5.46 -36.37 -5.01
N ALA A 167 6.21 -36.25 -6.10
CA ALA A 167 6.62 -37.37 -6.95
C ALA A 167 7.53 -38.35 -6.20
N ARG A 168 8.51 -37.84 -5.44
CA ARG A 168 9.34 -38.68 -4.57
C ARG A 168 8.51 -39.37 -3.48
N ARG A 169 7.48 -38.71 -2.95
CA ARG A 169 6.59 -39.30 -1.95
C ARG A 169 5.72 -40.44 -2.49
N GLN A 170 5.39 -40.42 -3.78
CA GLN A 170 4.72 -41.57 -4.42
C GLN A 170 5.61 -42.83 -4.40
N LEU A 171 6.93 -42.64 -4.41
CA LEU A 171 7.92 -43.72 -4.33
C LEU A 171 8.27 -44.07 -2.87
N ASP A 172 8.34 -43.06 -2.00
CA ASP A 172 8.68 -43.22 -0.57
C ASP A 172 7.68 -42.48 0.34
N PRO A 173 6.79 -43.21 1.04
CA PRO A 173 5.78 -42.62 1.93
C PRO A 173 6.35 -41.86 3.14
N SER A 174 7.63 -42.02 3.47
CA SER A 174 8.26 -41.41 4.66
C SER A 174 8.52 -39.91 4.53
N ILE A 175 8.46 -39.36 3.31
CA ILE A 175 8.79 -37.97 3.02
C ILE A 175 7.67 -37.03 3.51
N PRO A 176 7.98 -35.96 4.26
CA PRO A 176 6.99 -35.02 4.78
C PRO A 176 6.30 -34.25 3.64
N SER A 177 4.96 -34.15 3.70
CA SER A 177 4.15 -33.32 2.80
C SER A 177 3.03 -32.62 3.56
N CYS A 178 2.42 -31.63 2.93
CA CYS A 178 1.30 -30.92 3.51
C CYS A 178 -0.01 -31.69 3.27
N SER A 179 -0.58 -32.27 4.34
CA SER A 179 -1.89 -32.96 4.28
C SER A 179 -2.98 -32.09 3.67
N PHE A 180 -3.06 -30.82 4.07
CA PHE A 180 -4.07 -29.87 3.59
C PHE A 180 -3.98 -29.60 2.07
N PHE A 181 -2.78 -29.65 1.50
CA PHE A 181 -2.59 -29.44 0.07
C PHE A 181 -2.92 -30.69 -0.74
N GLU A 182 -2.56 -31.88 -0.25
CA GLU A 182 -2.90 -33.14 -0.91
C GLU A 182 -4.41 -33.35 -0.97
N THR A 183 -5.13 -33.06 0.12
CA THR A 183 -6.61 -33.09 0.13
C THR A 183 -7.20 -32.13 -0.89
N PHE A 184 -6.63 -30.92 -1.02
CA PHE A 184 -7.07 -29.95 -2.02
C PHE A 184 -6.81 -30.44 -3.45
N SER A 185 -5.61 -30.97 -3.71
CA SER A 185 -5.24 -31.51 -5.02
C SER A 185 -6.12 -32.70 -5.42
N ALA A 186 -6.61 -33.48 -4.46
CA ALA A 186 -7.52 -34.61 -4.71
C ALA A 186 -8.97 -34.17 -5.01
N GLN A 187 -9.39 -32.98 -4.54
CA GLN A 187 -10.76 -32.47 -4.67
C GLN A 187 -10.93 -31.47 -5.83
N GLN A 188 -9.97 -31.36 -6.76
CA GLN A 188 -10.12 -30.48 -7.92
C GLN A 188 -11.08 -31.09 -8.96
N PRO A 189 -12.02 -30.30 -9.54
CA PRO A 189 -12.23 -28.86 -9.33
C PRO A 189 -13.08 -28.55 -8.09
N PHE A 190 -12.59 -27.63 -7.24
CA PHE A 190 -13.31 -27.15 -6.06
C PHE A 190 -13.82 -25.72 -6.29
N SER A 191 -15.14 -25.52 -6.26
CA SER A 191 -15.77 -24.21 -6.33
C SER A 191 -16.33 -23.79 -4.97
N LEU A 192 -16.02 -22.56 -4.54
CA LEU A 192 -16.65 -21.97 -3.36
C LEU A 192 -18.14 -21.70 -3.62
N PRO A 193 -19.02 -21.91 -2.64
CA PRO A 193 -20.40 -21.49 -2.76
C PRO A 193 -20.51 -19.97 -2.81
N SER A 194 -21.62 -19.48 -3.38
CA SER A 194 -21.96 -18.06 -3.41
C SER A 194 -21.95 -17.48 -2.00
N GLY A 195 -21.25 -16.35 -1.84
CA GLY A 195 -21.02 -15.75 -0.54
C GLY A 195 -19.76 -14.87 -0.51
N VAL A 196 -19.59 -14.21 0.62
CA VAL A 196 -18.46 -13.31 0.89
C VAL A 196 -17.50 -13.97 1.89
N TRP A 197 -16.30 -14.28 1.42
CA TRP A 197 -15.29 -15.04 2.13
C TRP A 197 -14.14 -14.14 2.59
N ASN A 198 -14.06 -13.93 3.91
CA ASN A 198 -12.95 -13.24 4.55
C ASN A 198 -11.79 -14.21 4.84
N LEU A 199 -10.61 -13.68 5.19
CA LEU A 199 -9.40 -14.46 5.48
C LEU A 199 -9.61 -15.47 6.62
N ASN A 200 -10.38 -15.09 7.65
CA ASN A 200 -10.67 -15.96 8.79
C ASN A 200 -11.69 -17.05 8.44
N ASP A 201 -12.68 -16.74 7.60
CA ASP A 201 -13.68 -17.72 7.16
C ASP A 201 -13.03 -18.78 6.28
N LEU A 202 -12.11 -18.38 5.41
CA LEU A 202 -11.33 -19.30 4.59
C LEU A 202 -10.46 -20.24 5.45
N LYS A 203 -9.88 -19.74 6.55
CA LYS A 203 -9.18 -20.60 7.52
C LYS A 203 -10.12 -21.57 8.22
N GLN A 204 -11.29 -21.10 8.64
CA GLN A 204 -12.27 -21.94 9.30
C GLN A 204 -12.73 -23.05 8.35
N LEU A 205 -13.08 -22.71 7.11
CA LEU A 205 -13.41 -23.66 6.06
C LEU A 205 -12.29 -24.68 5.82
N GLY A 206 -11.03 -24.21 5.78
CA GLY A 206 -9.87 -25.09 5.64
C GLY A 206 -9.67 -26.04 6.82
N ARG A 207 -9.99 -25.61 8.05
CA ARG A 207 -9.94 -26.48 9.24
C ARG A 207 -11.05 -27.52 9.24
N GLU A 208 -12.26 -27.12 8.87
CA GLU A 208 -13.44 -28.01 8.85
C GLU A 208 -13.33 -29.09 7.75
N ARG A 209 -12.85 -28.71 6.56
CA ARG A 209 -12.74 -29.63 5.41
C ARG A 209 -11.36 -30.25 5.22
N GLY A 210 -10.37 -29.84 6.02
CA GLY A 210 -8.98 -30.28 5.85
C GLY A 210 -8.33 -29.79 4.55
N LEU A 211 -8.74 -28.61 4.06
CA LEU A 211 -8.26 -28.00 2.81
C LEU A 211 -7.29 -26.86 3.08
N CYS A 212 -6.34 -26.63 2.18
CA CYS A 212 -5.43 -25.49 2.28
C CYS A 212 -6.12 -24.17 1.85
N PRO A 213 -6.35 -23.20 2.75
CA PRO A 213 -7.10 -21.98 2.43
C PRO A 213 -6.46 -21.12 1.37
N TYR A 214 -5.12 -21.09 1.34
CA TYR A 214 -4.37 -20.29 0.38
C TYR A 214 -4.63 -20.75 -1.06
N PHE A 215 -4.58 -22.05 -1.32
CA PHE A 215 -4.82 -22.60 -2.65
C PHE A 215 -6.31 -22.58 -3.02
N VAL A 216 -7.19 -22.78 -2.04
CA VAL A 216 -8.64 -22.60 -2.24
C VAL A 216 -8.96 -21.17 -2.66
N ALA A 217 -8.43 -20.17 -1.95
CA ALA A 217 -8.64 -18.77 -2.30
C ALA A 217 -8.09 -18.46 -3.70
N ARG A 218 -6.91 -18.98 -4.03
CA ARG A 218 -6.28 -18.77 -5.33
C ARG A 218 -7.09 -19.35 -6.48
N GLU A 219 -7.61 -20.58 -6.35
CA GLU A 219 -8.45 -21.16 -7.40
C GLU A 219 -9.79 -20.41 -7.49
N ALA A 220 -10.34 -20.01 -6.34
CA ALA A 220 -11.58 -19.25 -6.30
C ALA A 220 -11.47 -17.87 -6.98
N ILE A 221 -10.30 -17.23 -7.00
CA ILE A 221 -10.08 -15.94 -7.67
C ILE A 221 -10.40 -15.98 -9.16
N ARG A 222 -10.19 -17.14 -9.82
CA ARG A 222 -10.54 -17.33 -11.24
C ARG A 222 -12.04 -17.14 -11.46
N ASN A 223 -12.84 -17.81 -10.64
CA ASN A 223 -14.30 -17.85 -10.75
C ASN A 223 -15.01 -16.73 -9.96
N ALA A 224 -14.32 -16.03 -9.07
CA ALA A 224 -14.90 -14.98 -8.23
C ALA A 224 -15.31 -13.75 -9.06
N THR A 225 -16.47 -13.19 -8.74
CA THR A 225 -16.96 -11.94 -9.33
C THR A 225 -16.27 -10.73 -8.68
N ILE A 226 -15.94 -10.82 -7.39
CA ILE A 226 -15.26 -9.75 -6.64
C ILE A 226 -14.03 -10.31 -5.96
N VAL A 227 -12.90 -9.65 -6.15
CA VAL A 227 -11.63 -10.03 -5.54
C VAL A 227 -11.07 -8.86 -4.77
N VAL A 228 -10.69 -9.08 -3.50
CA VAL A 228 -10.10 -8.04 -2.64
C VAL A 228 -8.69 -8.46 -2.22
N TYR A 229 -7.67 -7.69 -2.59
CA TYR A 229 -6.28 -7.95 -2.19
C TYR A 229 -5.43 -6.68 -2.10
N SER A 230 -4.12 -6.84 -1.86
CA SER A 230 -3.19 -5.72 -1.72
C SER A 230 -2.62 -5.22 -3.06
N TYR A 231 -2.22 -3.95 -3.16
CA TYR A 231 -1.57 -3.35 -4.34
C TYR A 231 -0.44 -4.22 -4.93
N HIS A 232 0.36 -4.86 -4.08
CA HIS A 232 1.50 -5.65 -4.53
C HIS A 232 1.09 -6.84 -5.41
N TYR A 233 -0.15 -7.34 -5.31
CA TYR A 233 -0.60 -8.46 -6.15
C TYR A 233 -0.90 -8.07 -7.60
N ILE A 234 -1.07 -6.77 -7.88
CA ILE A 234 -1.34 -6.27 -9.23
C ILE A 234 -0.18 -5.43 -9.79
N LEU A 235 0.53 -4.69 -8.93
CA LEU A 235 1.65 -3.83 -9.33
C LEU A 235 3.01 -4.52 -9.29
N ASP A 236 3.19 -5.56 -8.45
CA ASP A 236 4.42 -6.35 -8.52
C ASP A 236 4.29 -7.33 -9.69
N PRO A 237 5.08 -7.17 -10.75
CA PRO A 237 4.99 -8.01 -11.93
C PRO A 237 5.24 -9.50 -11.65
N LYS A 238 6.03 -9.83 -10.62
CA LYS A 238 6.32 -11.22 -10.22
C LYS A 238 5.07 -11.95 -9.72
N ILE A 239 4.17 -11.20 -9.09
CA ILE A 239 2.96 -11.72 -8.46
C ILE A 239 1.77 -11.54 -9.41
N ALA A 240 1.73 -10.42 -10.12
CA ALA A 240 0.68 -10.08 -11.06
C ALA A 240 0.57 -11.13 -12.18
N GLU A 241 1.67 -11.66 -12.71
CA GLU A 241 1.59 -12.72 -13.73
C GLU A 241 0.90 -13.98 -13.21
N LEU A 242 1.04 -14.31 -11.93
CA LEU A 242 0.44 -15.52 -11.34
C LEU A 242 -1.05 -15.38 -11.07
N VAL A 243 -1.50 -14.19 -10.65
CA VAL A 243 -2.87 -13.97 -10.18
C VAL A 243 -3.71 -13.28 -11.24
N SER A 244 -3.16 -12.25 -11.87
CA SER A 244 -3.93 -11.39 -12.76
C SER A 244 -4.05 -11.95 -14.18
N LYS A 245 -3.16 -12.85 -14.63
CA LYS A 245 -3.14 -13.37 -16.03
C LYS A 245 -4.47 -13.94 -16.49
N ASP A 246 -5.27 -14.51 -15.59
CA ASP A 246 -6.56 -15.12 -15.92
C ASP A 246 -7.74 -14.12 -15.97
N PHE A 247 -7.52 -12.83 -15.62
CA PHE A 247 -8.60 -11.84 -15.61
C PHE A 247 -8.95 -11.33 -17.00
N SER A 248 -10.26 -11.19 -17.26
CA SER A 248 -10.78 -10.62 -18.50
C SER A 248 -10.45 -9.12 -18.58
N ARG A 249 -10.34 -8.60 -19.82
CA ARG A 249 -10.11 -7.16 -20.05
C ARG A 249 -11.27 -6.30 -19.54
N ARG A 250 -12.48 -6.87 -19.44
CA ARG A 250 -13.71 -6.27 -18.93
C ARG A 250 -13.76 -6.25 -17.39
N SER A 251 -12.62 -6.20 -16.73
CA SER A 251 -12.55 -6.10 -15.27
C SER A 251 -12.34 -4.64 -14.86
N CYS A 252 -13.00 -4.22 -13.78
CA CYS A 252 -12.77 -2.91 -13.17
C CYS A 252 -11.79 -3.08 -12.00
N VAL A 253 -10.71 -2.32 -12.03
CA VAL A 253 -9.71 -2.29 -10.95
C VAL A 253 -9.90 -1.02 -10.14
N VAL A 254 -9.96 -1.14 -8.82
CA VAL A 254 -10.11 -0.03 -7.89
C VAL A 254 -8.89 0.02 -6.99
N PHE A 255 -8.16 1.14 -7.02
CA PHE A 255 -7.11 1.45 -6.06
C PHE A 255 -7.68 2.40 -5.00
N ASP A 256 -7.94 1.88 -3.81
CA ASP A 256 -8.42 2.67 -2.67
C ASP A 256 -7.26 3.11 -1.77
N GLU A 257 -7.31 4.33 -1.25
CA GLU A 257 -6.23 5.03 -0.55
C GLU A 257 -4.91 5.13 -1.34
N ALA A 258 -5.04 5.33 -2.66
CA ALA A 258 -3.95 5.33 -3.64
C ALA A 258 -3.01 6.57 -3.62
N HIS A 259 -2.87 7.26 -2.49
CA HIS A 259 -2.01 8.44 -2.40
C HIS A 259 -0.53 8.11 -2.63
N ASN A 260 -0.06 6.91 -2.24
CA ASN A 260 1.34 6.45 -2.34
C ASN A 260 1.61 5.47 -3.50
N ILE A 261 0.74 5.47 -4.53
CA ILE A 261 0.87 4.52 -5.66
C ILE A 261 2.21 4.64 -6.39
N ASP A 262 2.76 5.85 -6.51
CA ASP A 262 4.06 6.13 -7.12
C ASP A 262 5.20 5.44 -6.36
N ASN A 263 5.20 5.52 -5.04
CA ASN A 263 6.21 4.88 -4.19
C ASN A 263 6.10 3.35 -4.27
N VAL A 264 4.90 2.80 -4.32
CA VAL A 264 4.68 1.34 -4.45
C VAL A 264 5.20 0.83 -5.81
N CYS A 265 4.99 1.59 -6.89
CA CYS A 265 5.53 1.27 -8.22
C CYS A 265 7.06 1.33 -8.25
N ILE A 266 7.66 2.32 -7.58
CA ILE A 266 9.11 2.45 -7.49
C ILE A 266 9.72 1.31 -6.66
N GLU A 267 9.12 1.00 -5.51
CA GLU A 267 9.58 -0.07 -4.61
C GLU A 267 9.50 -1.44 -5.28
N SER A 268 8.45 -1.74 -6.06
CA SER A 268 8.29 -3.04 -6.72
C SER A 268 9.38 -3.33 -7.75
N MET A 269 9.86 -2.29 -8.45
CA MET A 269 10.90 -2.41 -9.48
C MET A 269 12.32 -2.12 -8.97
N SER A 270 12.46 -1.47 -7.82
CA SER A 270 13.77 -1.17 -7.22
C SER A 270 14.39 -2.38 -6.52
N ILE A 271 15.72 -2.48 -6.55
CA ILE A 271 16.47 -3.53 -5.88
C ILE A 271 17.66 -2.94 -5.15
N THR A 272 17.77 -3.26 -3.86
CA THR A 272 18.92 -2.93 -3.02
C THR A 272 19.71 -4.20 -2.69
N ILE A 273 21.03 -4.12 -2.87
CA ILE A 273 21.97 -5.20 -2.56
C ILE A 273 23.03 -4.66 -1.60
N SER A 274 23.11 -5.25 -0.41
CA SER A 274 24.13 -4.91 0.58
C SER A 274 25.35 -5.83 0.48
N GLN A 275 26.50 -5.36 0.99
CA GLN A 275 27.74 -6.16 1.01
C GLN A 275 27.55 -7.53 1.70
N LYS A 276 26.78 -7.57 2.80
CA LYS A 276 26.44 -8.83 3.50
C LYS A 276 25.66 -9.80 2.61
N GLN A 277 24.77 -9.29 1.76
CA GLN A 277 24.02 -10.12 0.80
C GLN A 277 24.93 -10.63 -0.33
N MET A 278 25.92 -9.84 -0.76
CA MET A 278 26.91 -10.27 -1.74
C MET A 278 27.82 -11.40 -1.23
N GLU A 279 28.23 -11.34 0.03
CA GLU A 279 29.01 -12.42 0.66
C GLU A 279 28.20 -13.71 0.74
N LYS A 280 26.93 -13.62 1.15
CA LYS A 280 26.01 -14.77 1.14
C LYS A 280 25.78 -15.31 -0.27
N ALA A 281 25.52 -14.46 -1.26
CA ALA A 281 25.33 -14.90 -2.64
C ALA A 281 26.54 -15.65 -3.22
N ALA A 282 27.76 -15.30 -2.81
CA ALA A 282 28.95 -16.04 -3.20
C ALA A 282 29.04 -17.43 -2.54
N GLN A 283 28.62 -17.56 -1.28
CA GLN A 283 28.49 -18.87 -0.63
C GLN A 283 27.39 -19.72 -1.30
N GLU A 284 26.24 -19.11 -1.61
CA GLU A 284 25.14 -19.73 -2.35
C GLU A 284 25.59 -20.26 -3.72
N LEU A 285 26.47 -19.53 -4.42
CA LEU A 285 27.06 -19.98 -5.68
C LEU A 285 27.98 -21.20 -5.54
N VAL A 286 28.72 -21.32 -4.44
CA VAL A 286 29.56 -22.50 -4.17
C VAL A 286 28.67 -23.72 -3.91
N THR A 287 27.60 -23.56 -3.15
CA THR A 287 26.60 -24.62 -2.91
C THR A 287 25.89 -25.02 -4.20
N LEU A 288 25.58 -24.06 -5.08
CA LEU A 288 24.99 -24.35 -6.39
C LEU A 288 25.97 -25.13 -7.27
N ASP A 289 27.25 -24.75 -7.30
CA ASP A 289 28.29 -25.42 -8.07
C ASP A 289 28.51 -26.87 -7.61
N SER A 290 28.56 -27.11 -6.29
CA SER A 290 28.68 -28.47 -5.74
C SER A 290 27.45 -29.32 -6.05
N ALA A 291 26.24 -28.74 -6.00
CA ALA A 291 25.00 -29.42 -6.37
C ALA A 291 24.99 -29.82 -7.86
N VAL A 292 25.45 -28.94 -8.75
CA VAL A 292 25.58 -29.23 -10.18
C VAL A 292 26.61 -30.34 -10.43
N GLN A 293 27.74 -30.32 -9.73
CA GLN A 293 28.76 -31.37 -9.86
C GLN A 293 28.24 -32.74 -9.40
N ARG A 294 27.53 -32.79 -8.27
CA ARG A 294 26.90 -34.02 -7.76
C ARG A 294 25.86 -34.58 -8.74
N MET A 295 25.00 -33.71 -9.28
CA MET A 295 24.01 -34.14 -10.28
C MET A 295 24.65 -34.65 -11.57
N LYS A 296 25.81 -34.10 -11.97
CA LYS A 296 26.55 -34.60 -13.14
C LYS A 296 27.09 -36.01 -12.92
N SER A 297 27.54 -36.35 -11.70
CA SER A 297 28.00 -37.71 -11.38
C SER A 297 26.85 -38.70 -11.21
N GLU A 298 25.70 -38.26 -10.71
CA GLU A 298 24.57 -39.15 -10.37
C GLU A 298 23.57 -39.31 -11.51
N ASN A 299 23.28 -38.26 -12.30
CA ASN A 299 22.19 -38.23 -13.29
C ASN A 299 22.46 -37.25 -14.45
N SER A 300 23.24 -37.68 -15.44
CA SER A 300 23.52 -36.88 -16.66
C SER A 300 22.31 -36.69 -17.57
N GLU A 301 21.40 -37.65 -17.62
CA GLU A 301 20.22 -37.64 -18.51
C GLU A 301 19.27 -36.47 -18.23
N ARG A 302 19.09 -36.08 -16.96
CA ARG A 302 18.21 -34.95 -16.60
C ARG A 302 18.74 -33.61 -17.10
N LEU A 303 20.05 -33.41 -17.01
CA LEU A 303 20.70 -32.20 -17.53
C LEU A 303 20.65 -32.15 -19.06
N GLN A 304 20.67 -33.32 -19.71
CA GLN A 304 20.52 -33.43 -21.16
C GLN A 304 19.09 -33.12 -21.61
N ASN A 305 18.08 -33.68 -20.92
CA ASN A 305 16.67 -33.35 -21.15
C ASN A 305 16.38 -31.86 -20.93
N GLU A 306 17.02 -31.24 -19.93
CA GLU A 306 16.94 -29.79 -19.71
C GLU A 306 17.54 -29.01 -20.89
N TYR A 307 18.71 -29.43 -21.38
CA TYR A 307 19.35 -28.81 -22.52
C TYR A 307 18.46 -28.87 -23.77
N GLU A 308 17.85 -30.02 -24.05
CA GLU A 308 16.92 -30.20 -25.17
C GLU A 308 15.67 -29.31 -25.01
N LYS A 309 15.07 -29.26 -23.81
CA LYS A 309 13.95 -28.36 -23.49
C LYS A 309 14.30 -26.88 -23.72
N LEU A 310 15.54 -26.46 -23.41
CA LEU A 310 16.01 -25.08 -23.62
C LEU A 310 16.28 -24.77 -25.10
N VAL A 311 16.56 -25.78 -25.93
CA VAL A 311 16.78 -25.65 -27.38
C VAL A 311 15.47 -25.60 -28.16
N GLU A 312 14.44 -26.35 -27.75
CA GLU A 312 13.08 -26.29 -28.35
C GLU A 312 12.34 -24.97 -28.07
N GLY A 313 12.85 -24.16 -27.14
CA GLY A 313 12.31 -22.84 -26.80
C GLY A 313 11.35 -22.85 -25.60
N LEU A 314 11.24 -21.70 -24.93
CA LEU A 314 10.60 -21.52 -23.62
C LEU A 314 9.08 -21.76 -23.58
N ARG A 315 8.43 -21.97 -24.73
CA ARG A 315 6.96 -21.98 -24.88
C ARG A 315 6.29 -23.25 -24.32
N ARG A 316 6.96 -24.41 -24.36
CA ARG A 316 6.48 -25.65 -23.70
C ARG A 316 6.66 -25.58 -22.18
N THR A 317 7.73 -24.95 -21.73
CA THR A 317 8.01 -24.75 -20.30
C THR A 317 6.91 -23.92 -19.63
N GLU A 318 6.26 -22.99 -20.33
CA GLU A 318 5.10 -22.23 -19.81
C GLU A 318 3.85 -23.09 -19.55
N GLN A 319 3.60 -24.12 -20.34
CA GLN A 319 2.50 -25.05 -20.06
C GLN A 319 2.80 -25.92 -18.82
N GLU A 320 4.07 -26.25 -18.59
CA GLU A 320 4.52 -26.91 -17.34
C GLU A 320 4.62 -25.92 -16.16
N ARG A 321 4.78 -24.61 -16.38
CA ARG A 321 4.74 -23.53 -15.35
C ARG A 321 3.36 -23.45 -14.68
N ALA A 322 2.29 -23.81 -15.38
CA ALA A 322 0.93 -23.78 -14.84
C ALA A 322 0.72 -24.74 -13.65
N ASN A 323 1.52 -25.81 -13.56
CA ASN A 323 1.38 -26.85 -12.54
C ASN A 323 2.42 -26.76 -11.42
N ASP A 324 3.49 -25.98 -11.57
CA ASP A 324 4.57 -25.86 -10.59
C ASP A 324 4.89 -24.42 -10.24
N GLU A 325 4.57 -24.07 -9.00
CA GLU A 325 4.35 -22.69 -8.58
C GLU A 325 5.56 -22.11 -7.87
N ARG A 326 6.52 -21.61 -8.65
CA ARG A 326 7.54 -20.66 -8.18
C ARG A 326 7.23 -19.25 -8.69
N LEU A 327 7.73 -18.24 -7.96
CA LEU A 327 7.56 -16.83 -8.31
C LEU A 327 7.94 -16.61 -9.78
N ALA A 328 7.03 -16.01 -10.55
CA ALA A 328 7.33 -15.58 -11.90
C ALA A 328 8.44 -14.52 -11.87
N ASN A 329 9.23 -14.51 -12.94
CA ASN A 329 10.33 -13.58 -13.13
C ASN A 329 9.76 -12.19 -13.47
N PRO A 330 10.30 -11.07 -12.95
CA PRO A 330 9.74 -9.77 -13.24
C PRO A 330 10.04 -9.35 -14.69
N VAL A 331 8.96 -9.03 -15.40
CA VAL A 331 8.89 -8.14 -16.56
C VAL A 331 9.93 -8.38 -17.65
N LEU A 332 9.80 -9.52 -18.31
CA LEU A 332 10.18 -9.56 -19.71
C LEU A 332 8.93 -9.19 -20.52
N PRO A 333 8.92 -8.08 -21.28
CA PRO A 333 7.93 -7.86 -22.32
C PRO A 333 7.62 -9.16 -23.10
N ASP A 334 6.35 -9.42 -23.42
CA ASP A 334 5.89 -10.64 -24.11
C ASP A 334 6.66 -10.98 -25.40
N ALA A 335 7.29 -9.98 -26.02
CA ALA A 335 8.16 -10.13 -27.18
C ALA A 335 9.45 -10.94 -26.89
N ILE A 336 9.91 -10.98 -25.65
CA ILE A 336 11.19 -11.54 -25.22
C ILE A 336 11.05 -13.01 -24.83
N LEU A 337 9.89 -13.37 -24.27
CA LEU A 337 9.53 -14.75 -23.94
C LEU A 337 9.53 -15.67 -25.19
N ARG A 338 9.51 -15.08 -26.39
CA ARG A 338 9.56 -15.78 -27.67
C ARG A 338 10.99 -16.11 -28.15
N GLU A 339 12.02 -15.55 -27.52
CA GLU A 339 13.41 -15.77 -27.94
C GLU A 339 14.01 -17.01 -27.26
N ALA A 340 14.78 -17.79 -28.02
CA ALA A 340 15.53 -18.91 -27.47
C ALA A 340 16.68 -18.43 -26.56
N VAL A 341 16.92 -19.17 -25.48
CA VAL A 341 17.98 -18.90 -24.53
C VAL A 341 19.36 -18.93 -25.24
N PRO A 342 20.23 -17.92 -25.05
CA PRO A 342 21.54 -17.85 -25.67
C PRO A 342 22.40 -19.09 -25.41
N GLY A 343 23.14 -19.55 -26.43
CA GLY A 343 23.99 -20.74 -26.38
C GLY A 343 25.02 -20.72 -25.25
N SER A 344 25.49 -19.53 -24.84
CA SER A 344 26.51 -19.34 -23.79
C SER A 344 26.04 -19.73 -22.39
N ILE A 345 24.73 -19.73 -22.11
CA ILE A 345 24.17 -20.05 -20.79
C ILE A 345 23.33 -21.34 -20.78
N ARG A 346 23.34 -22.12 -21.86
CA ARG A 346 22.55 -23.36 -21.95
C ARG A 346 23.04 -24.43 -20.97
N THR A 347 24.34 -24.66 -20.88
CA THR A 347 24.89 -25.65 -19.94
C THR A 347 24.94 -25.08 -18.52
N ALA A 348 24.59 -25.89 -17.53
CA ALA A 348 24.60 -25.49 -16.12
C ALA A 348 25.99 -25.00 -15.66
N GLN A 349 27.07 -25.64 -16.12
CA GLN A 349 28.44 -25.26 -15.78
C GLN A 349 28.82 -23.87 -16.33
N HIS A 350 28.48 -23.57 -17.59
CA HIS A 350 28.73 -22.25 -18.15
C HIS A 350 27.88 -21.19 -17.45
N PHE A 351 26.64 -21.51 -17.06
CA PHE A 351 25.80 -20.60 -16.30
C PHE A 351 26.36 -20.29 -14.90
N VAL A 352 26.87 -21.29 -14.17
CA VAL A 352 27.51 -21.06 -12.86
C VAL A 352 28.77 -20.19 -13.01
N LEU A 353 29.60 -20.46 -14.02
CA LEU A 353 30.78 -19.64 -14.32
C LEU A 353 30.40 -18.20 -14.69
N PHE A 354 29.34 -18.05 -15.48
CA PHE A 354 28.77 -16.76 -15.84
C PHE A 354 28.29 -15.99 -14.60
N MET A 355 27.54 -16.64 -13.71
CA MET A 355 27.08 -16.01 -12.47
C MET A 355 28.23 -15.65 -11.53
N LYS A 356 29.28 -16.48 -11.45
CA LYS A 356 30.51 -16.13 -10.72
C LYS A 356 31.15 -14.84 -11.27
N ARG A 357 31.22 -14.67 -12.60
CA ARG A 357 31.71 -13.42 -13.23
C ARG A 357 30.85 -12.21 -12.87
N VAL A 358 29.52 -12.34 -12.94
CA VAL A 358 28.60 -11.24 -12.61
C VAL A 358 28.71 -10.87 -11.12
N VAL A 359 28.76 -11.85 -10.22
CA VAL A 359 28.89 -11.61 -8.77
C VAL A 359 30.23 -10.96 -8.43
N GLU A 360 31.33 -11.40 -9.03
CA GLU A 360 32.63 -10.76 -8.83
C GLU A 360 32.68 -9.33 -9.40
N TYR A 361 32.03 -9.09 -10.54
CA TYR A 361 31.91 -7.73 -11.09
C TYR A 361 31.16 -6.79 -10.15
N VAL A 362 29.98 -7.21 -9.66
CA VAL A 362 29.20 -6.43 -8.70
C VAL A 362 29.99 -6.21 -7.41
N ARG A 363 30.69 -7.24 -6.91
CA ARG A 363 31.57 -7.14 -5.74
C ARG A 363 32.70 -6.14 -5.96
N HIS A 364 33.32 -6.14 -7.14
CA HIS A 364 34.38 -5.17 -7.48
C HIS A 364 33.81 -3.74 -7.52
N ARG A 365 32.62 -3.56 -8.11
CA ARG A 365 31.94 -2.27 -8.14
C ARG A 365 31.54 -1.76 -6.76
N MET A 366 31.21 -2.61 -5.81
CA MET A 366 30.89 -2.19 -4.44
C MET A 366 32.12 -1.76 -3.60
N ARG A 367 33.34 -2.01 -4.08
CA ARG A 367 34.58 -1.62 -3.37
C ARG A 367 35.04 -0.20 -3.68
N THR A 368 34.38 0.55 -4.56
CA THR A 368 34.73 1.95 -4.83
C THR A 368 34.55 2.81 -3.59
N SER A 369 35.51 3.71 -3.35
CA SER A 369 35.51 4.62 -2.20
C SER A 369 34.63 5.87 -2.41
N GLN A 370 34.20 6.13 -3.63
CA GLN A 370 33.35 7.27 -3.98
C GLN A 370 31.95 6.80 -4.35
N VAL A 371 30.97 7.68 -4.11
CA VAL A 371 29.59 7.49 -4.56
C VAL A 371 29.57 7.61 -6.08
N VAL A 372 29.00 6.60 -6.75
CA VAL A 372 28.87 6.60 -8.21
C VAL A 372 27.39 6.53 -8.58
N LEU A 373 26.97 7.43 -9.46
CA LEU A 373 25.65 7.42 -10.10
C LEU A 373 25.83 7.09 -11.58
N GLU A 374 25.31 5.94 -12.01
CA GLU A 374 25.43 5.45 -13.39
C GLU A 374 24.06 5.14 -13.99
N SER A 375 23.96 5.29 -15.31
CA SER A 375 22.82 4.77 -16.05
C SER A 375 22.99 3.25 -16.28
N PRO A 376 21.89 2.47 -16.37
CA PRO A 376 21.96 1.04 -16.67
C PRO A 376 22.73 0.74 -17.96
N ALA A 377 22.62 1.61 -18.97
CA ALA A 377 23.35 1.45 -20.23
C ALA A 377 24.87 1.57 -20.05
N ALA A 378 25.33 2.50 -19.20
CA ALA A 378 26.75 2.63 -18.86
C ALA A 378 27.26 1.40 -18.09
N PHE A 379 26.45 0.88 -17.15
CA PHE A 379 26.78 -0.33 -16.41
C PHE A 379 26.90 -1.57 -17.32
N VAL A 380 25.96 -1.76 -18.25
CA VAL A 380 26.01 -2.87 -19.24
C VAL A 380 27.22 -2.75 -20.16
N LYS A 381 27.63 -1.53 -20.51
CA LYS A 381 28.83 -1.31 -21.30
C LYS A 381 30.10 -1.66 -20.50
N ASP A 382 30.20 -1.20 -19.26
CA ASP A 382 31.39 -1.46 -18.42
C ASP A 382 31.53 -2.96 -18.06
N ILE A 383 30.43 -3.69 -17.83
CA ILE A 383 30.50 -5.15 -17.61
C ILE A 383 30.93 -5.88 -18.89
N GLN A 384 30.53 -5.40 -20.07
CA GLN A 384 30.96 -5.95 -21.35
C GLN A 384 32.46 -5.71 -21.57
N ASP A 385 32.94 -4.50 -21.30
CA ASP A 385 34.34 -4.12 -21.50
C ASP A 385 35.30 -4.85 -20.53
N ARG A 386 34.91 -5.06 -19.27
CA ARG A 386 35.77 -5.69 -18.25
C ARG A 386 35.67 -7.21 -18.18
N MET A 387 34.47 -7.76 -18.29
CA MET A 387 34.19 -9.18 -18.03
C MET A 387 33.76 -9.96 -19.27
N TYR A 388 33.67 -9.31 -20.44
CA TYR A 388 33.21 -9.88 -21.70
C TYR A 388 31.84 -10.55 -21.56
N VAL A 389 30.95 -9.91 -20.81
CA VAL A 389 29.57 -10.36 -20.62
C VAL A 389 28.64 -9.55 -21.51
N ASP A 390 28.02 -10.20 -22.48
CA ASP A 390 27.07 -9.57 -23.38
C ASP A 390 25.74 -9.22 -22.69
N ARG A 391 25.04 -8.24 -23.24
CA ARG A 391 23.69 -7.84 -22.80
C ARG A 391 22.66 -8.96 -22.89
N LYS A 392 22.72 -9.80 -23.92
CA LYS A 392 21.68 -10.81 -24.19
C LYS A 392 21.64 -11.91 -23.13
N PRO A 393 22.75 -12.54 -22.72
CA PRO A 393 22.78 -13.47 -21.58
C PRO A 393 22.26 -12.87 -20.27
N LEU A 394 22.58 -11.60 -19.97
CA LEU A 394 22.12 -10.92 -18.75
C LEU A 394 20.60 -10.86 -18.62
N ARG A 395 19.90 -10.80 -19.76
CA ARG A 395 18.43 -10.72 -19.84
C ARG A 395 17.73 -12.00 -19.38
N PHE A 396 18.34 -13.16 -19.62
CA PHE A 396 17.75 -14.46 -19.30
C PHE A 396 18.26 -15.04 -17.96
N CYS A 397 19.04 -14.27 -17.20
CA CYS A 397 19.68 -14.74 -15.97
C CYS A 397 18.70 -15.30 -14.95
N ALA A 398 17.64 -14.56 -14.65
CA ALA A 398 16.73 -14.94 -13.59
C ALA A 398 15.83 -16.12 -14.01
N GLU A 399 15.42 -16.21 -15.27
CA GLU A 399 14.72 -17.40 -15.79
C GLU A 399 15.63 -18.64 -15.80
N ARG A 400 16.89 -18.47 -16.21
CA ARG A 400 17.85 -19.57 -16.26
C ARG A 400 18.15 -20.10 -14.87
N LEU A 401 18.28 -19.22 -13.88
CA LEU A 401 18.47 -19.60 -12.49
C LEU A 401 17.27 -20.36 -11.95
N ASP A 402 16.05 -19.89 -12.20
CA ASP A 402 14.84 -20.57 -11.71
C ASP A 402 14.71 -21.97 -12.31
N ASN A 403 14.91 -22.11 -13.63
CA ASN A 403 14.95 -23.41 -14.31
C ASN A 403 16.01 -24.34 -13.72
N LEU A 404 17.23 -23.84 -13.48
CA LEU A 404 18.30 -24.64 -12.89
C LEU A 404 17.97 -25.09 -11.47
N THR A 405 17.38 -24.21 -10.64
CA THR A 405 16.97 -24.60 -9.29
C THR A 405 15.84 -25.63 -9.29
N ARG A 406 15.00 -25.67 -10.34
CA ARG A 406 13.98 -26.71 -10.55
C ARG A 406 14.63 -28.04 -10.92
N THR A 407 15.60 -28.05 -11.83
CA THR A 407 16.26 -29.29 -12.26
C THR A 407 17.15 -29.90 -11.18
N LEU A 408 17.74 -29.07 -10.32
CA LEU A 408 18.51 -29.52 -9.16
C LEU A 408 17.65 -30.00 -7.98
N GLU A 409 16.32 -29.88 -8.05
CA GLU A 409 15.38 -30.29 -6.98
C GLU A 409 15.78 -29.75 -5.59
N LEU A 410 16.29 -28.52 -5.55
CA LEU A 410 16.72 -27.88 -4.32
C LEU A 410 15.47 -27.50 -3.52
N ALA A 411 15.25 -28.21 -2.40
CA ALA A 411 14.09 -28.01 -1.52
C ALA A 411 14.11 -26.64 -0.83
N ASP A 412 15.30 -26.04 -0.64
CA ASP A 412 15.48 -24.77 0.05
C ASP A 412 15.72 -23.60 -0.92
N VAL A 413 14.63 -22.97 -1.36
CA VAL A 413 14.68 -21.76 -2.19
C VAL A 413 15.05 -20.52 -1.37
N SER A 414 14.74 -20.53 -0.08
CA SER A 414 15.15 -19.48 0.86
C SER A 414 16.66 -19.30 0.89
N ASP A 415 17.40 -20.38 0.65
CA ASP A 415 18.85 -20.36 0.69
C ASP A 415 19.45 -19.65 -0.52
N PHE A 416 18.77 -19.59 -1.67
CA PHE A 416 19.27 -18.93 -2.89
C PHE A 416 18.67 -17.53 -3.11
N ARG A 417 18.15 -16.90 -2.05
CA ARG A 417 17.47 -15.60 -2.17
C ARG A 417 18.42 -14.49 -2.61
N CYS A 418 19.64 -14.45 -2.11
CA CYS A 418 20.59 -13.38 -2.45
C CYS A 418 21.03 -13.52 -3.91
N LEU A 419 21.30 -14.74 -4.36
CA LEU A 419 21.62 -15.04 -5.75
C LEU A 419 20.46 -14.70 -6.69
N THR A 420 19.22 -15.03 -6.30
CA THR A 420 18.02 -14.67 -7.08
C THR A 420 17.89 -13.15 -7.22
N ARG A 421 18.15 -12.39 -6.16
CA ARG A 421 18.16 -10.91 -6.22
C ARG A 421 19.18 -10.36 -7.22
N ILE A 422 20.39 -10.94 -7.26
CA ILE A 422 21.43 -10.54 -8.23
C ILE A 422 21.02 -10.90 -9.66
N ALA A 423 20.42 -12.08 -9.86
CA ALA A 423 19.93 -12.49 -11.17
C ALA A 423 18.81 -11.56 -11.69
N ILE A 424 17.92 -11.12 -10.79
CA ILE A 424 16.88 -10.14 -11.13
C ILE A 424 17.51 -8.78 -11.44
N LEU A 425 18.49 -8.32 -10.65
CA LEU A 425 19.24 -7.09 -10.94
C LEU A 425 19.83 -7.13 -12.35
N ALA A 426 20.51 -8.22 -12.72
CA ALA A 426 21.09 -8.40 -14.05
C ALA A 426 20.01 -8.36 -15.16
N THR A 427 18.84 -8.93 -14.89
CA THR A 427 17.70 -8.95 -15.82
C THR A 427 17.11 -7.55 -16.01
N LEU A 428 16.93 -6.79 -14.92
CA LEU A 428 16.37 -5.44 -14.98
C LEU A 428 17.34 -4.45 -15.65
N VAL A 429 18.62 -4.49 -15.30
CA VAL A 429 19.66 -3.63 -15.89
C VAL A 429 19.82 -3.87 -17.40
N SER A 430 19.65 -5.11 -17.86
CA SER A 430 19.72 -5.45 -19.28
C SER A 430 18.43 -5.19 -20.06
N THR A 431 17.27 -5.13 -19.38
CA THR A 431 15.97 -4.90 -20.01
C THR A 431 15.65 -3.41 -20.10
N TYR A 432 15.78 -2.69 -18.98
CA TYR A 432 15.41 -1.29 -18.88
C TYR A 432 16.62 -0.37 -19.02
N SER A 433 16.63 0.44 -20.07
CA SER A 433 17.67 1.44 -20.32
C SER A 433 17.27 2.86 -19.92
N LYS A 434 15.97 3.14 -19.83
CA LYS A 434 15.39 4.43 -19.46
C LYS A 434 14.62 4.31 -18.15
N GLY A 435 14.59 5.37 -17.35
CA GLY A 435 13.80 5.43 -16.11
C GLY A 435 14.42 4.73 -14.90
N PHE A 436 15.63 4.18 -15.03
CA PHE A 436 16.35 3.55 -13.91
C PHE A 436 17.70 4.22 -13.71
N SER A 437 18.14 4.30 -12.46
CA SER A 437 19.47 4.77 -12.08
C SER A 437 20.11 3.75 -11.14
N LEU A 438 21.40 3.49 -11.37
CA LEU A 438 22.21 2.64 -10.49
C LEU A 438 23.03 3.54 -9.58
N ILE A 439 22.88 3.37 -8.27
CA ILE A 439 23.50 4.18 -7.23
C ILE A 439 24.36 3.25 -6.38
N ILE A 440 25.65 3.54 -6.29
CA ILE A 440 26.62 2.81 -5.48
C ILE A 440 27.03 3.70 -4.32
N GLU A 441 26.67 3.30 -3.12
CA GLU A 441 27.05 3.99 -1.89
C GLU A 441 28.19 3.21 -1.21
N PRO A 442 29.34 3.86 -0.95
CA PRO A 442 30.46 3.22 -0.27
C PRO A 442 30.11 2.90 1.19
N ALA A 443 30.91 2.05 1.81
CA ALA A 443 30.75 1.77 3.24
C ALA A 443 31.11 3.02 4.05
N GLU A 444 30.14 3.55 4.79
CA GLU A 444 30.36 4.59 5.80
C GLU A 444 30.46 3.95 7.19
N ALA A 445 31.02 4.65 8.18
CA ALA A 445 31.26 4.10 9.52
C ALA A 445 30.02 3.48 10.20
N SER A 446 28.81 3.87 9.78
CA SER A 446 27.53 3.37 10.29
C SER A 446 26.83 2.35 9.37
N GLN A 447 27.17 2.28 8.08
CA GLN A 447 26.42 1.48 7.09
C GLN A 447 27.33 0.73 6.11
N PRO A 448 27.05 -0.56 5.82
CA PRO A 448 27.81 -1.32 4.84
C PRO A 448 27.58 -0.76 3.43
N ALA A 449 28.52 -0.98 2.51
CA ALA A 449 28.37 -0.59 1.11
C ALA A 449 27.08 -1.19 0.50
N GLN A 450 26.39 -0.39 -0.31
CA GLN A 450 25.13 -0.77 -0.95
C GLN A 450 25.14 -0.42 -2.43
N LEU A 451 24.60 -1.32 -3.25
CA LEU A 451 24.27 -1.06 -4.64
C LEU A 451 22.75 -1.08 -4.78
N THR A 452 22.21 0.03 -5.25
CA THR A 452 20.78 0.24 -5.41
C THR A 452 20.47 0.52 -6.87
N LEU A 453 19.71 -0.38 -7.51
CA LEU A 453 19.01 -0.06 -8.76
C LEU A 453 17.67 0.55 -8.38
N SER A 454 17.53 1.86 -8.56
CA SER A 454 16.31 2.59 -8.25
C SER A 454 15.54 2.88 -9.54
N CYS A 455 14.25 2.54 -9.53
CA CYS A 455 13.31 2.97 -10.55
C CYS A 455 12.90 4.42 -10.26
N MET A 456 13.00 5.29 -11.24
CA MET A 456 12.58 6.70 -11.14
C MET A 456 11.21 6.93 -11.80
N ASP A 457 10.83 6.04 -12.70
CA ASP A 457 9.60 6.12 -13.49
C ASP A 457 8.53 5.17 -12.94
N ALA A 458 7.49 5.74 -12.32
CA ALA A 458 6.37 4.97 -11.80
C ALA A 458 5.47 4.43 -12.93
N SER A 459 5.49 5.04 -14.12
CA SER A 459 4.65 4.63 -15.25
C SER A 459 4.94 3.20 -15.71
N ILE A 460 6.19 2.74 -15.58
CA ILE A 460 6.62 1.41 -16.06
C ILE A 460 5.85 0.28 -15.37
N ALA A 461 5.57 0.41 -14.07
CA ALA A 461 4.87 -0.62 -13.31
C ALA A 461 3.35 -0.59 -13.53
N ILE A 462 2.77 0.59 -13.71
CA ILE A 462 1.31 0.77 -13.85
C ILE A 462 0.82 0.61 -15.29
N ARG A 463 1.65 0.89 -16.30
CA ARG A 463 1.27 0.83 -17.72
C ARG A 463 0.62 -0.50 -18.14
N PRO A 464 1.14 -1.69 -17.75
CA PRO A 464 0.49 -2.96 -18.09
C PRO A 464 -0.90 -3.12 -17.46
N VAL A 465 -1.16 -2.47 -16.32
CA VAL A 465 -2.46 -2.49 -15.65
C VAL A 465 -3.44 -1.59 -16.42
N MET A 466 -3.01 -0.39 -16.77
CA MET A 466 -3.83 0.57 -17.52
C MET A 466 -4.17 0.07 -18.94
N GLU A 467 -3.22 -0.52 -19.65
CA GLU A 467 -3.45 -1.06 -21.01
C GLU A 467 -4.33 -2.31 -21.02
N ARG A 468 -4.31 -3.09 -19.95
CA ARG A 468 -5.00 -4.37 -19.88
C ARG A 468 -6.45 -4.26 -19.44
N PHE A 469 -6.71 -3.44 -18.42
CA PHE A 469 -8.02 -3.33 -17.79
C PHE A 469 -8.79 -2.16 -18.38
N GLN A 470 -10.07 -2.40 -18.67
CA GLN A 470 -10.95 -1.42 -19.28
C GLN A 470 -11.13 -0.16 -18.42
N THR A 471 -11.26 -0.32 -17.10
CA THR A 471 -11.53 0.81 -16.20
C THR A 471 -10.67 0.64 -14.95
N VAL A 472 -9.91 1.68 -14.63
CA VAL A 472 -9.09 1.75 -13.42
C VAL A 472 -9.53 2.98 -12.65
N VAL A 473 -10.04 2.78 -11.44
CA VAL A 473 -10.51 3.83 -10.55
C VAL A 473 -9.46 4.04 -9.46
N ILE A 474 -8.82 5.20 -9.46
CA ILE A 474 -7.87 5.62 -8.42
C ILE A 474 -8.63 6.57 -7.49
N THR A 475 -8.79 6.17 -6.22
CA THR A 475 -9.54 6.94 -5.22
C THR A 475 -8.77 7.06 -3.91
N SER A 476 -8.78 8.24 -3.29
CA SER A 476 -8.26 8.47 -1.93
C SER A 476 -8.76 9.79 -1.36
N GLY A 477 -8.60 9.97 -0.04
CA GLY A 477 -9.05 11.16 0.70
C GLY A 477 -8.17 12.38 0.61
N THR A 478 -6.98 12.20 0.07
CA THR A 478 -5.88 13.17 0.20
C THR A 478 -5.07 13.28 -1.11
N LEU A 479 -5.72 13.03 -2.25
CA LEU A 479 -5.12 13.19 -3.58
C LEU A 479 -5.12 14.67 -3.98
N SER A 480 -4.22 15.45 -3.41
CA SER A 480 -4.10 16.87 -3.76
C SER A 480 -2.65 17.28 -4.01
N PRO A 481 -2.39 18.07 -5.07
CA PRO A 481 -3.20 18.31 -6.28
C PRO A 481 -3.38 17.07 -7.18
N LEU A 482 -4.55 16.96 -7.81
CA LEU A 482 -4.91 15.86 -8.73
C LEU A 482 -4.08 15.85 -10.02
N GLU A 483 -3.74 17.02 -10.57
CA GLU A 483 -2.98 17.18 -11.83
C GLU A 483 -1.60 16.50 -11.83
N MET A 484 -1.02 16.24 -10.65
CA MET A 484 0.30 15.62 -10.53
C MET A 484 0.27 14.12 -10.83
N TYR A 485 -0.85 13.44 -10.57
CA TYR A 485 -0.94 11.99 -10.73
C TYR A 485 -0.91 11.55 -12.20
N PRO A 486 -1.70 12.14 -13.12
CA PRO A 486 -1.61 11.87 -14.56
C PRO A 486 -0.19 12.10 -15.10
N LYS A 487 0.45 13.20 -14.69
CA LYS A 487 1.83 13.54 -15.13
C LYS A 487 2.87 12.53 -14.66
N ILE A 488 2.75 12.00 -13.43
CA ILE A 488 3.73 11.06 -12.86
C ILE A 488 3.49 9.62 -13.36
N LEU A 489 2.23 9.24 -13.54
CA LEU A 489 1.85 7.87 -13.90
C LEU A 489 1.67 7.67 -15.42
N ASP A 490 1.75 8.74 -16.22
CA ASP A 490 1.67 8.73 -17.69
C ASP A 490 0.36 8.09 -18.19
N PHE A 491 -0.78 8.62 -17.73
CA PHE A 491 -2.11 8.16 -18.16
C PHE A 491 -3.10 9.32 -18.27
N ASP A 492 -4.08 9.17 -19.17
CA ASP A 492 -5.15 10.13 -19.39
C ASP A 492 -6.45 9.64 -18.74
N PRO A 493 -6.90 10.24 -17.63
CA PRO A 493 -8.19 9.91 -17.03
C PRO A 493 -9.35 10.48 -17.84
N ALA A 494 -10.42 9.71 -17.99
CA ALA A 494 -11.69 10.19 -18.57
C ALA A 494 -12.45 11.10 -17.60
N VAL A 495 -12.29 10.87 -16.29
CA VAL A 495 -12.89 11.67 -15.23
C VAL A 495 -11.84 11.99 -14.18
N MET A 496 -11.62 13.27 -13.93
CA MET A 496 -10.82 13.77 -12.81
C MET A 496 -11.69 14.71 -11.98
N ALA A 497 -11.98 14.33 -10.74
CA ALA A 497 -12.87 15.12 -9.89
C ALA A 497 -12.43 15.13 -8.42
N SER A 498 -12.57 16.29 -7.79
CA SER A 498 -12.45 16.46 -6.33
C SER A 498 -13.82 16.74 -5.74
N LEU A 499 -14.18 15.98 -4.71
CA LEU A 499 -15.40 16.17 -3.94
C LEU A 499 -15.09 16.81 -2.59
N THR A 500 -15.90 17.81 -2.22
CA THR A 500 -15.82 18.41 -0.88
C THR A 500 -16.84 17.80 0.07
N MET A 501 -16.63 18.00 1.37
CA MET A 501 -17.53 17.45 2.38
C MET A 501 -18.61 18.48 2.73
N THR A 502 -19.87 18.11 2.50
CA THR A 502 -21.01 18.94 2.90
C THR A 502 -21.31 18.69 4.38
N LEU A 503 -21.08 19.71 5.20
CA LEU A 503 -21.28 19.64 6.64
C LEU A 503 -22.46 20.53 7.09
N ALA A 504 -23.32 20.00 7.97
CA ALA A 504 -24.33 20.79 8.68
C ALA A 504 -23.75 21.61 9.85
N ARG A 505 -22.56 21.23 10.33
CA ARG A 505 -21.81 21.89 11.40
C ARG A 505 -20.32 21.86 11.06
N PRO A 506 -19.50 22.87 11.38
CA PRO A 506 -18.05 22.82 11.13
C PRO A 506 -17.37 21.77 12.03
N CYS A 507 -17.39 20.51 11.59
CA CYS A 507 -16.81 19.35 12.26
C CYS A 507 -15.28 19.36 12.27
N LEU A 508 -14.67 20.20 11.43
CA LEU A 508 -13.23 20.36 11.36
C LEU A 508 -12.86 21.83 11.54
N SER A 509 -11.78 22.06 12.26
CA SER A 509 -11.20 23.39 12.48
C SER A 509 -9.70 23.32 12.23
N PRO A 510 -9.24 23.66 11.01
CA PRO A 510 -7.83 23.74 10.69
C PRO A 510 -7.27 25.10 11.15
N LEU A 511 -6.26 25.05 12.01
CA LEU A 511 -5.58 26.23 12.57
C LEU A 511 -4.11 26.19 12.18
N VAL A 512 -3.56 27.30 11.68
CA VAL A 512 -2.12 27.41 11.40
C VAL A 512 -1.49 28.28 12.48
N VAL A 513 -0.69 27.65 13.34
CA VAL A 513 0.06 28.30 14.41
C VAL A 513 1.44 28.63 13.87
N ALA A 514 1.67 29.93 13.67
CA ALA A 514 2.87 30.44 13.01
C ALA A 514 3.86 31.10 13.99
N ARG A 515 3.38 31.52 15.17
CA ARG A 515 4.16 32.28 16.15
C ARG A 515 4.01 31.69 17.54
N GLY A 516 5.11 31.66 18.28
CA GLY A 516 5.09 31.39 19.71
C GLY A 516 4.52 32.55 20.53
N ASN A 517 4.32 32.34 21.82
CA ASN A 517 3.89 33.40 22.75
C ASN A 517 4.94 34.53 22.84
N ASP A 518 6.21 34.19 22.64
CA ASP A 518 7.33 35.14 22.54
C ASP A 518 7.41 35.86 21.17
N GLN A 519 6.41 35.72 20.30
CA GLN A 519 6.38 36.21 18.91
C GLN A 519 7.46 35.64 17.98
N VAL A 520 8.25 34.67 18.44
CA VAL A 520 9.22 33.93 17.62
C VAL A 520 8.47 33.11 16.57
N ALA A 521 8.93 33.18 15.32
CA ALA A 521 8.34 32.40 14.24
C ALA A 521 8.64 30.91 14.43
N MET A 522 7.60 30.09 14.47
CA MET A 522 7.72 28.63 14.56
C MET A 522 7.98 28.05 13.18
N THR A 523 9.09 27.34 13.04
CA THR A 523 9.53 26.79 11.75
C THR A 523 10.43 25.60 11.96
N SER A 524 10.25 24.57 11.14
CA SER A 524 11.10 23.37 11.12
C SER A 524 12.07 23.39 9.93
N ARG A 525 12.62 24.56 9.57
CA ARG A 525 13.74 24.67 8.61
C ARG A 525 15.01 24.08 9.21
N PHE A 526 15.80 23.38 8.42
CA PHE A 526 16.98 22.64 8.90
C PHE A 526 17.92 23.49 9.77
N GLU A 527 18.22 24.72 9.34
CA GLU A 527 19.05 25.68 10.07
C GLU A 527 18.49 26.09 11.45
N GLN A 528 17.16 26.16 11.57
CA GLN A 528 16.45 26.65 12.75
C GLN A 528 15.87 25.51 13.60
N ARG A 529 16.13 24.24 13.23
CA ARG A 529 15.62 23.07 13.98
C ARG A 529 16.33 22.87 15.31
N SER A 530 17.58 23.29 15.42
CA SER A 530 18.38 23.25 16.65
C SER A 530 18.08 24.42 17.60
N ASP A 531 17.27 25.40 17.16
CA ASP A 531 16.96 26.56 17.98
C ASP A 531 16.07 26.15 19.16
N VAL A 532 16.64 26.19 20.36
CA VAL A 532 15.98 25.82 21.62
C VAL A 532 14.70 26.63 21.84
N ALA A 533 14.66 27.89 21.38
CA ALA A 533 13.47 28.74 21.46
C ALA A 533 12.28 28.17 20.66
N VAL A 534 12.53 27.60 19.47
CA VAL A 534 11.47 26.99 18.65
C VAL A 534 11.00 25.69 19.28
N ILE A 535 11.92 24.87 19.78
CA ILE A 535 11.61 23.61 20.48
C ILE A 535 10.77 23.88 21.73
N ARG A 536 11.11 24.92 22.51
CA ARG A 536 10.33 25.34 23.68
C ARG A 536 8.92 25.79 23.28
N ASN A 537 8.77 26.56 22.21
CA ASN A 537 7.46 26.99 21.72
C ASN A 537 6.59 25.81 21.25
N TYR A 538 7.18 24.78 20.62
CA TYR A 538 6.44 23.54 20.34
C TYR A 538 5.99 22.83 21.62
N GLY A 539 6.83 22.81 22.66
CA GLY A 539 6.48 22.26 23.96
C GLY A 539 5.31 23.00 24.61
N ASN A 540 5.37 24.33 24.61
CA ASN A 540 4.29 25.19 25.13
C ASN A 540 2.98 24.97 24.36
N LEU A 541 3.03 24.89 23.02
CA LEU A 541 1.85 24.60 22.21
C LEU A 541 1.21 23.26 22.59
N VAL A 542 2.01 22.19 22.73
CA VAL A 542 1.49 20.86 23.10
C VAL A 542 0.93 20.88 24.52
N LEU A 543 1.59 21.56 25.46
CA LEU A 543 1.16 21.66 26.85
C LEU A 543 -0.18 22.41 26.98
N GLU A 544 -0.30 23.59 26.38
CA GLU A 544 -1.52 24.39 26.46
C GLU A 544 -2.69 23.72 25.73
N MET A 545 -2.43 23.07 24.59
CA MET A 545 -3.45 22.27 23.90
C MET A 545 -3.84 21.03 24.70
N ALA A 546 -2.91 20.36 25.40
CA ALA A 546 -3.21 19.24 26.28
C ALA A 546 -4.19 19.63 27.40
N ALA A 547 -4.08 20.85 27.92
CA ALA A 547 -4.95 21.34 28.98
C ALA A 547 -6.39 21.63 28.49
N VAL A 548 -6.59 21.92 27.20
CA VAL A 548 -7.90 22.29 26.64
C VAL A 548 -8.59 21.14 25.93
N VAL A 549 -7.84 20.27 25.23
CA VAL A 549 -8.40 19.21 24.41
C VAL A 549 -8.82 18.01 25.28
N PRO A 550 -10.06 17.51 25.18
CA PRO A 550 -10.48 16.30 25.89
C PRO A 550 -9.87 15.03 25.28
N ASP A 551 -9.79 13.97 26.07
CA ASP A 551 -9.44 12.61 25.63
C ASP A 551 -8.08 12.52 24.90
N GLY A 552 -8.09 12.06 23.64
CA GLY A 552 -6.90 11.77 22.84
C GLY A 552 -6.38 12.94 22.01
N MET A 553 -5.07 13.15 22.10
CA MET A 553 -4.31 14.04 21.23
C MET A 553 -3.21 13.25 20.50
N VAL A 554 -3.00 13.53 19.22
CA VAL A 554 -1.95 12.92 18.40
C VAL A 554 -1.03 14.00 17.89
N VAL A 555 0.27 13.86 18.13
CA VAL A 555 1.31 14.81 17.71
C VAL A 555 2.23 14.11 16.72
N PHE A 556 2.29 14.65 15.51
CA PHE A 556 3.13 14.16 14.43
C PHE A 556 4.40 15.00 14.31
N PHE A 557 5.55 14.34 14.42
CA PHE A 557 6.87 14.89 14.17
C PHE A 557 7.32 14.61 12.73
N THR A 558 8.29 15.39 12.24
CA THR A 558 8.83 15.21 10.89
C THR A 558 9.70 13.96 10.73
N SER A 559 10.43 13.55 11.77
CA SER A 559 11.33 12.37 11.74
C SER A 559 11.60 11.83 13.16
N TYR A 560 12.00 10.56 13.26
CA TYR A 560 12.37 9.93 14.55
C TYR A 560 13.54 10.64 15.22
N VAL A 561 14.60 10.97 14.48
CA VAL A 561 15.76 11.70 15.03
C VAL A 561 15.34 13.06 15.59
N TYR A 562 14.45 13.77 14.89
CA TYR A 562 13.96 15.05 15.38
C TYR A 562 13.11 14.88 16.64
N MET A 563 12.22 13.89 16.66
CA MET A 563 11.41 13.57 17.83
C MET A 563 12.28 13.25 19.06
N GLU A 564 13.30 12.40 18.92
CA GLU A 564 14.22 12.06 20.01
C GLU A 564 14.95 13.30 20.55
N SER A 565 15.47 14.17 19.66
CA SER A 565 16.13 15.41 20.05
C SER A 565 15.20 16.38 20.80
N VAL A 566 13.95 16.51 20.35
CA VAL A 566 12.96 17.40 20.96
C VAL A 566 12.53 16.86 22.33
N ILE A 567 12.28 15.55 22.44
CA ILE A 567 11.91 14.91 23.70
C ILE A 567 13.04 15.03 24.73
N ALA A 568 14.30 14.86 24.33
CA ALA A 568 15.45 15.04 25.23
C ALA A 568 15.49 16.46 25.83
N VAL A 569 15.31 17.49 25.00
CA VAL A 569 15.26 18.89 25.45
C VAL A 569 14.04 19.16 26.32
N TRP A 570 12.86 18.60 25.97
CA TRP A 570 11.65 18.77 26.78
C TRP A 570 11.73 18.08 28.14
N TYR A 571 12.51 17.00 28.25
CA TYR A 571 12.79 16.34 29.51
C TYR A 571 13.69 17.22 30.40
N GLU A 572 14.77 17.77 29.84
CA GLU A 572 15.66 18.70 30.56
C GLU A 572 14.95 19.99 31.02
N GLN A 573 13.96 20.45 30.24
CA GLN A 573 13.16 21.64 30.56
C GLN A 573 11.94 21.36 31.46
N HIS A 574 11.74 20.12 31.91
CA HIS A 574 10.58 19.70 32.72
C HIS A 574 9.20 19.90 32.06
N VAL A 575 9.13 20.09 30.72
CA VAL A 575 7.86 20.23 29.98
C VAL A 575 7.07 18.93 29.99
N ILE A 576 7.77 17.78 29.92
CA ILE A 576 7.14 16.45 29.94
C ILE A 576 6.47 16.18 31.29
N ASP A 577 7.09 16.61 32.39
CA ASP A 577 6.54 16.44 33.73
C ASP A 577 5.21 17.20 33.89
N GLU A 578 5.10 18.40 33.30
CA GLU A 578 3.86 19.16 33.25
C GLU A 578 2.82 18.53 32.32
N LEU A 579 3.24 18.04 31.15
CA LEU A 579 2.37 17.34 30.22
C LEU A 579 1.75 16.09 30.88
N MET A 580 2.55 15.30 31.61
CA MET A 580 2.12 14.09 32.31
C MET A 580 1.10 14.35 33.42
N LYS A 581 1.04 15.57 33.98
CA LYS A 581 -0.03 15.96 34.91
C LYS A 581 -1.39 16.06 34.22
N SER A 582 -1.38 16.45 32.94
CA SER A 582 -2.61 16.62 32.14
C SER A 582 -3.04 15.34 31.42
N LYS A 583 -2.11 14.63 30.77
CA LYS A 583 -2.39 13.43 29.93
C LYS A 583 -1.24 12.43 29.98
N LEU A 584 -1.55 11.15 29.77
CA LEU A 584 -0.52 10.12 29.65
C LEU A 584 0.21 10.22 28.31
N LEU A 585 1.53 10.08 28.33
CA LEU A 585 2.36 10.15 27.12
C LEU A 585 2.72 8.75 26.60
N PHE A 586 2.53 8.53 25.30
CA PHE A 586 2.96 7.35 24.57
C PHE A 586 3.80 7.76 23.36
N ILE A 587 4.89 7.05 23.11
CA ILE A 587 5.86 7.39 22.05
C ILE A 587 5.94 6.22 21.06
N GLU A 588 5.89 6.53 19.77
CA GLU A 588 6.14 5.57 18.70
C GLU A 588 7.63 5.24 18.60
N THR A 589 7.96 3.95 18.50
CA THR A 589 9.33 3.48 18.25
C THR A 589 9.43 2.81 16.89
N ASN A 590 10.66 2.57 16.41
CA ASN A 590 10.87 1.86 15.14
C ASN A 590 10.39 0.39 15.21
N ASP A 591 10.34 -0.19 16.42
CA ASP A 591 9.85 -1.55 16.62
C ASP A 591 8.31 -1.62 16.52
N ALA A 592 7.84 -2.55 15.70
CA ALA A 592 6.41 -2.77 15.49
C ALA A 592 5.73 -3.36 16.72
N LEU A 593 6.44 -4.16 17.52
CA LEU A 593 5.86 -4.79 18.71
C LEU A 593 5.62 -3.77 19.81
N GLU A 594 6.63 -2.97 20.15
CA GLU A 594 6.49 -1.87 21.11
C GLU A 594 5.43 -0.86 20.69
N THR A 595 5.46 -0.45 19.43
CA THR A 595 4.44 0.48 18.89
C THR A 595 3.04 -0.09 19.06
N SER A 596 2.84 -1.38 18.77
CA SER A 596 1.52 -2.00 18.95
C SER A 596 1.04 -2.00 20.40
N VAL A 597 1.94 -2.20 21.37
CA VAL A 597 1.62 -2.14 22.80
C VAL A 597 1.33 -0.70 23.24
N ALA A 598 2.11 0.27 22.75
CA ALA A 598 1.91 1.69 23.04
C ALA A 598 0.54 2.18 22.56
N LEU A 599 0.12 1.75 21.36
CA LEU A 599 -1.20 2.06 20.81
C LEU A 599 -2.34 1.40 21.60
N GLU A 600 -2.16 0.16 22.02
CA GLU A 600 -3.14 -0.55 22.86
C GLU A 600 -3.36 0.21 24.18
N LYS A 601 -2.27 0.63 24.83
CA LYS A 601 -2.35 1.42 26.07
C LYS A 601 -2.85 2.84 25.86
N TYR A 602 -2.60 3.43 24.70
CA TYR A 602 -3.16 4.73 24.32
C TYR A 602 -4.69 4.68 24.26
N VAL A 603 -5.25 3.68 23.59
CA VAL A 603 -6.70 3.48 23.49
C VAL A 603 -7.29 3.24 24.89
N ASP A 604 -6.69 2.35 25.68
CA ASP A 604 -7.14 2.06 27.05
C ASP A 604 -7.18 3.32 27.92
N ALA A 605 -6.18 4.20 27.78
CA ALA A 605 -6.09 5.46 28.54
C ALA A 605 -7.14 6.50 28.12
N CYS A 606 -7.47 6.56 26.83
CA CYS A 606 -8.55 7.37 26.31
C CYS A 606 -9.91 6.87 26.82
N ASP A 607 -10.15 5.55 26.80
CA ASP A 607 -11.40 4.93 27.26
C ASP A 607 -11.58 5.06 28.79
N SER A 608 -10.48 5.06 29.55
CA SER A 608 -10.48 5.20 31.00
C SER A 608 -10.68 6.64 31.49
N GLY A 609 -10.80 7.63 30.59
CA GLY A 609 -11.08 9.03 30.92
C GLY A 609 -9.90 9.84 31.46
N ARG A 610 -8.68 9.27 31.49
CA ARG A 610 -7.45 10.01 31.86
C ARG A 610 -6.96 10.92 30.72
N GLY A 611 -7.27 10.55 29.48
CA GLY A 611 -6.75 11.21 28.29
C GLY A 611 -5.29 10.83 28.01
N ALA A 612 -4.92 10.85 26.74
CA ALA A 612 -3.61 10.40 26.30
C ALA A 612 -3.07 11.26 25.15
N CYS A 613 -1.75 11.36 25.08
CA CYS A 613 -1.01 12.02 24.02
C CYS A 613 -0.11 10.99 23.34
N LEU A 614 -0.25 10.85 22.02
CA LEU A 614 0.57 9.95 21.22
C LEU A 614 1.56 10.77 20.38
N PHE A 615 2.85 10.62 20.66
CA PHE A 615 3.92 11.15 19.84
C PHE A 615 4.28 10.15 18.76
N SER A 616 4.12 10.56 17.51
CA SER A 616 4.29 9.72 16.33
C SER A 616 5.01 10.48 15.23
N VAL A 617 5.44 9.77 14.19
CA VAL A 617 6.14 10.37 13.05
C VAL A 617 5.21 10.39 11.84
N ALA A 618 5.17 11.50 11.10
CA ALA A 618 4.28 11.69 9.95
C ALA A 618 4.55 10.76 8.75
N ARG A 619 5.71 10.09 8.73
CA ARG A 619 6.08 9.03 7.79
C ARG A 619 6.27 7.67 8.48
N GLY A 620 5.85 7.58 9.74
CA GLY A 620 5.91 6.38 10.56
C GLY A 620 4.77 5.42 10.25
N LYS A 621 4.79 4.24 10.87
CA LYS A 621 3.78 3.19 10.61
C LYS A 621 2.40 3.59 11.11
N VAL A 622 2.37 4.34 12.22
CA VAL A 622 1.13 4.83 12.84
C VAL A 622 0.38 5.78 11.89
N SER A 623 1.12 6.62 11.18
CA SER A 623 0.58 7.59 10.22
C SER A 623 0.01 6.98 8.94
N GLU A 624 0.22 5.68 8.69
CA GLU A 624 -0.23 5.00 7.46
C GLU A 624 -1.36 4.00 7.71
N GLY A 625 -1.28 3.19 8.77
CA GLY A 625 -2.15 2.02 8.95
C GLY A 625 -3.19 2.10 10.07
N ILE A 626 -3.22 3.18 10.85
CA ILE A 626 -4.02 3.23 12.09
C ILE A 626 -5.07 4.32 12.01
N ASP A 627 -6.28 3.93 12.39
CA ASP A 627 -7.43 4.82 12.39
C ASP A 627 -7.73 5.31 13.80
N PHE A 628 -7.66 6.63 14.00
CA PHE A 628 -8.13 7.28 15.22
C PHE A 628 -9.62 7.58 15.06
N SER A 629 -10.46 6.82 15.75
CA SER A 629 -11.91 7.01 15.72
C SER A 629 -12.38 7.90 16.88
N HIS A 630 -13.22 8.88 16.58
CA HIS A 630 -13.94 9.67 17.57
C HIS A 630 -13.03 10.34 18.60
N HIS A 631 -13.20 9.99 19.87
CA HIS A 631 -12.49 10.59 21.00
C HIS A 631 -11.00 10.20 21.05
N LEU A 632 -10.56 9.21 20.27
CA LEU A 632 -9.16 8.82 20.17
C LEU A 632 -8.29 9.88 19.48
N GLY A 633 -8.86 10.84 18.76
CA GLY A 633 -8.07 11.82 17.99
C GLY A 633 -8.74 13.18 17.90
N ARG A 634 -9.14 13.77 19.05
CA ARG A 634 -9.83 15.07 19.09
C ARG A 634 -8.98 16.23 18.62
N CYS A 635 -7.67 16.14 18.81
CA CYS A 635 -6.71 17.10 18.28
C CYS A 635 -5.55 16.37 17.61
N VAL A 636 -5.27 16.76 16.38
CA VAL A 636 -4.08 16.32 15.64
C VAL A 636 -3.18 17.52 15.41
N ILE A 637 -1.95 17.43 15.91
CA ILE A 637 -0.94 18.49 15.79
C ILE A 637 0.16 18.00 14.85
N MET A 638 0.43 18.74 13.78
CA MET A 638 1.59 18.50 12.92
C MET A 638 2.69 19.50 13.28
N LEU A 639 3.76 19.01 13.91
CA LEU A 639 4.94 19.80 14.23
C LEU A 639 5.85 19.87 13.02
N GLY A 640 5.86 21.03 12.37
CA GLY A 640 6.67 21.26 11.18
C GLY A 640 6.09 20.66 9.89
N ILE A 641 6.90 20.68 8.82
CA ILE A 641 6.52 20.13 7.51
C ILE A 641 7.36 18.88 7.25
N PRO A 642 6.73 17.72 6.94
CA PRO A 642 7.40 16.44 6.80
C PRO A 642 8.08 16.31 5.43
N TYR A 643 9.10 17.13 5.17
CA TYR A 643 9.94 16.98 3.98
C TYR A 643 10.75 15.67 4.04
N VAL A 644 10.88 15.02 2.88
CA VAL A 644 11.86 13.94 2.72
C VAL A 644 13.26 14.50 2.94
N TYR A 645 14.16 13.65 3.42
CA TYR A 645 15.57 13.97 3.49
C TYR A 645 16.14 14.30 2.10
N THR A 646 16.42 15.59 1.88
CA THR A 646 16.82 16.15 0.57
C THR A 646 18.23 15.77 0.15
N GLU A 647 19.08 15.36 1.09
CA GLU A 647 20.45 14.92 0.78
C GLU A 647 20.49 13.47 0.28
N SER A 648 19.36 12.73 0.36
CA SER A 648 19.26 11.39 -0.24
C SER A 648 19.53 11.46 -1.74
N ARG A 649 20.49 10.65 -2.20
CA ARG A 649 20.89 10.59 -3.61
C ARG A 649 19.79 10.00 -4.49
N ILE A 650 19.02 9.05 -3.97
CA ILE A 650 17.86 8.47 -4.65
C ILE A 650 16.84 9.56 -4.99
N LEU A 651 16.54 10.42 -4.03
CA LEU A 651 15.60 11.51 -4.23
C LEU A 651 16.13 12.53 -5.24
N ARG A 652 17.41 12.92 -5.16
CA ARG A 652 18.01 13.84 -6.13
C ARG A 652 17.95 13.31 -7.56
N ALA A 653 18.31 12.04 -7.76
CA ALA A 653 18.23 11.39 -9.06
C ALA A 653 16.78 11.34 -9.58
N ARG A 654 15.81 11.09 -8.70
CA ARG A 654 14.37 11.15 -9.03
C ARG A 654 13.93 12.56 -9.41
N LEU A 655 14.35 13.58 -8.68
CA LEU A 655 14.02 14.98 -8.94
C LEU A 655 14.57 15.44 -10.29
N GLU A 656 15.82 15.06 -10.61
CA GLU A 656 16.42 15.31 -11.93
C GLU A 656 15.64 14.62 -13.04
N TYR A 657 15.25 13.36 -12.84
CA TYR A 657 14.43 12.62 -13.80
C TYR A 657 13.06 13.26 -14.04
N LEU A 658 12.36 13.65 -12.96
CA LEU A 658 11.05 14.30 -13.04
C LEU A 658 11.10 15.66 -13.74
N ARG A 659 12.19 16.40 -13.53
CA ARG A 659 12.43 17.68 -14.20
C ARG A 659 12.67 17.50 -15.70
N ASP A 660 13.50 16.53 -16.07
CA ASP A 660 13.95 16.37 -17.45
C ASP A 660 12.90 15.68 -18.33
N GLN A 661 12.10 14.74 -17.81
CA GLN A 661 11.06 14.04 -18.57
C GLN A 661 9.68 14.68 -18.48
N PHE A 662 9.25 15.05 -17.27
CA PHE A 662 7.87 15.54 -17.03
C PHE A 662 7.79 17.05 -16.82
N GLY A 663 8.91 17.78 -16.85
CA GLY A 663 8.94 19.23 -16.64
C GLY A 663 8.56 19.67 -15.22
N ILE A 664 8.54 18.75 -14.25
CA ILE A 664 8.14 19.03 -12.87
C ILE A 664 9.31 19.66 -12.13
N LYS A 665 9.10 20.84 -11.55
CA LYS A 665 10.12 21.52 -10.74
C LYS A 665 10.39 20.76 -9.44
N GLU A 666 11.64 20.77 -9.00
CA GLU A 666 12.08 20.04 -7.81
C GLU A 666 11.32 20.46 -6.54
N ASN A 667 11.18 21.77 -6.33
CA ASN A 667 10.42 22.33 -5.22
C ASN A 667 8.93 21.95 -5.24
N ASP A 668 8.36 21.77 -6.44
CA ASP A 668 6.94 21.44 -6.58
C ASP A 668 6.66 20.02 -6.16
N PHE A 669 7.52 19.07 -6.54
CA PHE A 669 7.44 17.68 -6.09
C PHE A 669 7.70 17.55 -4.58
N LEU A 670 8.73 18.22 -4.05
CA LEU A 670 9.02 18.20 -2.60
C LEU A 670 7.85 18.73 -1.77
N THR A 671 7.19 19.79 -2.24
CA THR A 671 6.04 20.37 -1.55
C THR A 671 4.80 19.50 -1.71
N PHE A 672 4.58 18.92 -2.90
CA PHE A 672 3.53 17.93 -3.14
C PHE A 672 3.63 16.75 -2.18
N ASP A 673 4.80 16.10 -2.11
CA ASP A 673 5.01 14.94 -1.25
C ASP A 673 4.86 15.28 0.23
N ALA A 674 5.35 16.45 0.67
CA ALA A 674 5.20 16.89 2.05
C ALA A 674 3.73 17.17 2.41
N MET A 675 2.98 17.86 1.55
CA MET A 675 1.56 18.16 1.80
C MET A 675 0.69 16.92 1.74
N ARG A 676 1.00 15.95 0.88
CA ARG A 676 0.35 14.63 0.84
C ARG A 676 0.43 13.92 2.20
N HIS A 677 1.62 13.81 2.77
CA HIS A 677 1.81 13.17 4.08
C HIS A 677 1.17 13.97 5.22
N THR A 678 1.25 15.30 5.18
CA THR A 678 0.55 16.14 6.16
C THR A 678 -0.96 15.94 6.08
N ALA A 679 -1.54 15.97 4.88
CA ALA A 679 -2.97 15.80 4.67
C ALA A 679 -3.43 14.40 5.12
N GLN A 680 -2.63 13.37 4.87
CA GLN A 680 -2.88 12.01 5.33
C GLN A 680 -2.94 11.94 6.86
N CYS A 681 -1.97 12.54 7.55
CA CYS A 681 -1.94 12.57 9.02
C CYS A 681 -3.15 13.31 9.59
N MET A 682 -3.48 14.48 9.03
CA MET A 682 -4.62 15.30 9.48
C MET A 682 -5.97 14.65 9.17
N GLY A 683 -6.09 13.99 8.01
CA GLY A 683 -7.30 13.30 7.58
C GLY A 683 -7.69 12.12 8.45
N ARG A 684 -6.84 11.70 9.40
CA ARG A 684 -7.16 10.64 10.37
C ARG A 684 -8.04 11.11 11.52
N ALA A 685 -8.10 12.42 11.78
CA ALA A 685 -8.91 12.99 12.85
C ALA A 685 -10.42 12.90 12.59
N LEU A 686 -10.84 12.64 11.35
CA LEU A 686 -12.23 12.67 10.94
C LEU A 686 -12.68 11.33 10.36
N ARG A 687 -13.71 10.72 10.96
CA ARG A 687 -14.28 9.43 10.51
C ARG A 687 -15.73 9.47 10.07
N GLY A 688 -16.45 10.54 10.39
CA GLY A 688 -17.83 10.71 9.98
C GLY A 688 -18.31 12.12 10.26
N LYS A 689 -19.49 12.46 9.74
CA LYS A 689 -20.06 13.81 9.92
C LYS A 689 -20.54 14.09 11.35
N THR A 690 -20.76 13.05 12.15
CA THR A 690 -21.02 13.19 13.60
C THR A 690 -19.75 13.42 14.40
N ASP A 691 -18.60 13.11 13.82
CA ASP A 691 -17.31 13.27 14.47
C ASP A 691 -16.80 14.69 14.31
N TYR A 692 -15.87 15.08 15.19
CA TYR A 692 -15.21 16.36 15.09
C TYR A 692 -13.75 16.26 15.55
N GLY A 693 -12.87 16.98 14.84
CA GLY A 693 -11.45 17.01 15.11
C GLY A 693 -10.84 18.39 14.87
N LEU A 694 -9.99 18.81 15.80
CA LEU A 694 -9.15 19.99 15.70
C LEU A 694 -7.86 19.63 14.95
N MET A 695 -7.46 20.41 13.96
CA MET A 695 -6.25 20.17 13.17
C MET A 695 -5.31 21.36 13.30
N ILE A 696 -4.14 21.16 13.91
CA ILE A 696 -3.17 22.22 14.17
C ILE A 696 -1.93 22.04 13.30
N PHE A 697 -1.69 22.99 12.42
CA PHE A 697 -0.49 23.08 11.59
C PHE A 697 0.53 24.01 12.27
N ALA A 698 1.54 23.44 12.92
CA ALA A 698 2.53 24.20 13.67
C ALA A 698 3.78 24.47 12.80
N ASP A 699 3.66 25.40 11.85
CA ASP A 699 4.78 25.96 11.08
C ASP A 699 4.29 27.19 10.31
N LYS A 700 5.02 28.32 10.39
CA LYS A 700 4.71 29.54 9.63
C LYS A 700 4.63 29.30 8.11
N ARG A 701 5.32 28.28 7.60
CA ARG A 701 5.35 27.99 6.17
C ARG A 701 4.00 27.48 5.63
N PHE A 702 3.12 26.93 6.46
CA PHE A 702 1.78 26.51 6.01
C PHE A 702 0.90 27.69 5.58
N SER A 703 1.18 28.91 6.06
CA SER A 703 0.47 30.13 5.66
C SER A 703 0.76 30.56 4.21
N ARG A 704 1.80 30.01 3.57
CA ARG A 704 2.15 30.36 2.18
C ARG A 704 1.21 29.66 1.19
N GLN A 705 0.84 30.37 0.12
CA GLN A 705 -0.09 29.89 -0.89
C GLN A 705 0.38 28.62 -1.63
N ASP A 706 1.69 28.46 -1.83
CA ASP A 706 2.30 27.29 -2.48
C ASP A 706 2.08 25.97 -1.72
N LYS A 707 1.88 26.05 -0.41
CA LYS A 707 1.65 24.92 0.49
C LYS A 707 0.17 24.77 0.80
N ARG A 708 -0.47 25.88 1.19
CA ARG A 708 -1.90 25.92 1.47
C ARG A 708 -2.72 25.42 0.28
N GLY A 709 -2.38 25.85 -0.94
CA GLY A 709 -3.08 25.46 -2.16
C GLY A 709 -2.96 23.99 -2.53
N LYS A 710 -1.97 23.26 -1.96
CA LYS A 710 -1.78 21.82 -2.18
C LYS A 710 -2.42 20.95 -1.08
N LEU A 711 -3.09 21.54 -0.10
CA LEU A 711 -3.92 20.76 0.82
C LEU A 711 -5.21 20.32 0.10
N PRO A 712 -5.90 19.26 0.56
CA PRO A 712 -7.21 18.89 0.02
C PRO A 712 -8.22 20.03 0.13
N ARG A 713 -9.09 20.17 -0.87
CA ARG A 713 -10.07 21.27 -0.93
C ARG A 713 -10.98 21.30 0.30
N TRP A 714 -11.41 20.12 0.77
CA TRP A 714 -12.26 19.99 1.95
C TRP A 714 -11.59 20.48 3.25
N MET A 715 -10.26 20.61 3.33
CA MET A 715 -9.59 21.30 4.44
C MET A 715 -9.46 22.79 4.18
N GLN A 716 -9.18 23.19 2.94
CA GLN A 716 -8.98 24.59 2.56
C GLN A 716 -10.23 25.44 2.75
N GLU A 717 -11.42 24.88 2.50
CA GLU A 717 -12.71 25.58 2.63
C GLU A 717 -12.97 26.06 4.07
N TYR A 718 -12.48 25.34 5.08
CA TYR A 718 -12.66 25.68 6.49
C TYR A 718 -11.43 26.41 7.09
N LEU A 719 -10.37 26.60 6.30
CA LEU A 719 -9.22 27.38 6.71
C LEU A 719 -9.50 28.87 6.51
N GLU A 720 -10.18 29.48 7.47
CA GLU A 720 -10.47 30.91 7.43
C GLU A 720 -9.17 31.75 7.42
N PRO A 721 -9.13 32.89 6.70
CA PRO A 721 -7.96 33.76 6.70
C PRO A 721 -7.50 34.18 8.10
N ALA A 722 -8.44 34.38 9.03
CA ALA A 722 -8.17 34.70 10.43
C ALA A 722 -7.37 33.59 11.15
N SER A 723 -7.52 32.34 10.73
CA SER A 723 -6.91 31.16 11.36
C SER A 723 -5.54 30.79 10.79
N THR A 724 -4.94 31.62 9.93
CA THR A 724 -3.74 31.24 9.15
C THR A 724 -2.39 31.66 9.73
N ASN A 725 -2.36 32.60 10.68
CA ASN A 725 -1.12 33.11 11.27
C ASN A 725 -1.36 33.44 12.74
N LEU A 726 -1.79 32.42 13.49
CA LEU A 726 -2.14 32.53 14.91
C LEU A 726 -0.90 32.43 15.80
N SER A 727 -0.97 33.09 16.97
CA SER A 727 -0.13 32.77 18.13
C SER A 727 -0.65 31.51 18.85
N ILE A 728 0.13 30.95 19.78
CA ILE A 728 -0.28 29.78 20.56
C ILE A 728 -1.53 30.15 21.40
N ASP A 729 -1.50 31.25 22.15
CA ASP A 729 -2.64 31.70 22.97
C ASP A 729 -3.93 31.91 22.15
N GLU A 730 -3.85 32.55 20.99
CA GLU A 730 -4.99 32.77 20.09
C GLU A 730 -5.56 31.43 19.60
N ALA A 731 -4.69 30.49 19.23
CA ALA A 731 -5.10 29.16 18.80
C ALA A 731 -5.80 28.40 19.92
N VAL A 732 -5.32 28.49 21.17
CA VAL A 732 -5.94 27.86 22.34
C VAL A 732 -7.32 28.45 22.60
N GLN A 733 -7.49 29.77 22.49
CA GLN A 733 -8.79 30.43 22.67
C GLN A 733 -9.82 30.01 21.62
N LEU A 734 -9.40 29.99 20.34
CA LEU A 734 -10.24 29.50 19.24
C LEU A 734 -10.60 28.03 19.42
N SER A 735 -9.64 27.21 19.83
CA SER A 735 -9.84 25.79 20.10
C SER A 735 -10.84 25.55 21.23
N ARG A 736 -10.72 26.28 22.34
CA ARG A 736 -11.67 26.21 23.46
C ARG A 736 -13.07 26.60 23.03
N ARG A 737 -13.23 27.71 22.30
CA ARG A 737 -14.54 28.17 21.81
C ARG A 737 -15.16 27.13 20.88
N TRP A 738 -14.38 26.59 19.96
CA TRP A 738 -14.83 25.60 19.00
C TRP A 738 -15.23 24.29 19.68
N LEU A 739 -14.40 23.75 20.58
CA LEU A 739 -14.69 22.52 21.31
C LEU A 739 -15.99 22.63 22.14
N THR A 740 -16.24 23.77 22.80
CA THR A 740 -17.49 23.99 23.55
C THR A 740 -18.71 24.01 22.63
N LEU A 741 -18.60 24.58 21.43
CA LEU A 741 -19.67 24.55 20.43
C LEU A 741 -19.89 23.13 19.89
N MET A 742 -18.80 22.38 19.68
CA MET A 742 -18.84 21.00 19.19
C MET A 742 -19.35 19.99 20.23
N ALA A 743 -19.22 20.28 21.51
CA ALA A 743 -19.67 19.43 22.61
C ALA A 743 -21.20 19.45 22.81
N GLN A 744 -21.92 20.35 22.14
CA GLN A 744 -23.38 20.38 22.17
C GLN A 744 -23.99 19.12 21.51
N PRO A 745 -25.14 18.65 21.99
CA PRO A 745 -25.80 17.48 21.41
C PRO A 745 -26.14 17.75 19.95
N PHE A 746 -25.65 16.88 19.06
CA PHE A 746 -25.88 16.97 17.62
C PHE A 746 -26.70 15.76 17.18
N THR A 747 -27.96 16.01 16.87
CA THR A 747 -28.91 14.94 16.57
C THR A 747 -28.98 14.68 15.06
N LYS A 748 -29.54 13.54 14.68
CA LYS A 748 -29.75 13.21 13.26
C LYS A 748 -30.69 14.22 12.57
N SER A 749 -31.62 14.83 13.30
CA SER A 749 -32.56 15.81 12.75
C SER A 749 -31.87 17.07 12.21
N ASP A 750 -30.75 17.46 12.83
CA ASP A 750 -29.96 18.63 12.43
C ASP A 750 -29.19 18.40 11.12
N GLN A 751 -29.00 17.13 10.73
CA GLN A 751 -28.26 16.73 9.53
C GLN A 751 -29.17 16.54 8.30
N LEU A 752 -30.45 16.25 8.54
CA LEU A 752 -31.40 15.91 7.49
C LEU A 752 -31.61 17.10 6.53
N GLY A 753 -31.48 16.85 5.23
CA GLY A 753 -31.66 17.84 4.17
C GLY A 753 -30.43 18.69 3.85
N ILE A 754 -29.37 18.64 4.67
CA ILE A 754 -28.10 19.33 4.42
C ILE A 754 -27.00 18.30 4.14
N SER A 755 -26.62 17.54 5.17
CA SER A 755 -25.51 16.61 5.12
C SER A 755 -25.95 15.15 5.00
N LEU A 756 -27.20 14.85 5.32
CA LEU A 756 -27.82 13.52 5.28
C LEU A 756 -29.11 13.60 4.45
N LEU A 757 -29.28 12.69 3.49
CA LEU A 757 -30.42 12.65 2.57
C LEU A 757 -31.20 11.34 2.74
N THR A 758 -32.53 11.44 2.67
CA THR A 758 -33.47 10.31 2.61
C THR A 758 -33.87 10.04 1.15
N SER A 759 -34.51 8.88 0.90
CA SER A 759 -34.96 8.48 -0.44
C SER A 759 -35.83 9.54 -1.12
N ASP A 760 -36.74 10.18 -0.38
CA ASP A 760 -37.66 11.19 -0.92
C ASP A 760 -36.94 12.50 -1.30
N MET A 761 -35.78 12.76 -0.68
CA MET A 761 -34.98 13.97 -0.92
C MET A 761 -34.02 13.84 -2.11
N LEU A 762 -33.91 12.65 -2.72
CA LEU A 762 -32.97 12.35 -3.82
C LEU A 762 -33.47 12.76 -5.22
N SER A 763 -34.48 13.62 -5.33
CA SER A 763 -34.95 14.07 -6.66
C SER A 763 -33.85 14.82 -7.44
N ALA A 764 -33.83 14.66 -8.76
CA ALA A 764 -32.85 15.32 -9.63
C ALA A 764 -32.82 16.86 -9.47
N LYS A 765 -33.95 17.50 -9.12
CA LYS A 765 -34.00 18.94 -8.80
C LYS A 765 -33.34 19.29 -7.48
N ALA A 766 -33.37 18.41 -6.49
CA ALA A 766 -32.71 18.60 -5.21
C ALA A 766 -31.19 18.42 -5.32
N MET A 767 -30.74 17.46 -6.14
CA MET A 767 -29.31 17.20 -6.35
C MET A 767 -28.56 18.34 -7.06
N LYS A 768 -29.24 19.15 -7.89
CA LYS A 768 -28.65 20.36 -8.49
C LYS A 768 -28.06 21.34 -7.47
N LYS A 769 -28.56 21.35 -6.22
CA LYS A 769 -28.02 22.20 -5.15
C LYS A 769 -26.61 21.79 -4.73
N PHE A 770 -26.24 20.53 -4.95
CA PHE A 770 -24.97 19.94 -4.54
C PHE A 770 -23.96 19.80 -5.70
N GLU A 771 -24.28 20.26 -6.92
CA GLU A 771 -23.31 20.23 -8.04
C GLU A 771 -22.00 20.96 -7.71
N ARG A 772 -22.05 22.02 -6.88
CA ARG A 772 -20.86 22.77 -6.42
C ARG A 772 -19.89 21.97 -5.54
N VAL A 773 -20.33 20.80 -5.06
CA VAL A 773 -19.53 19.90 -4.23
C VAL A 773 -18.51 19.14 -5.08
N VAL A 774 -18.79 18.95 -6.38
CA VAL A 774 -17.86 18.36 -7.34
C VAL A 774 -17.17 19.46 -8.10
N GLU A 775 -15.85 19.37 -8.21
CA GLU A 775 -15.06 20.17 -9.14
C GLU A 775 -14.30 19.24 -10.06
N HIS A 776 -14.50 19.46 -11.35
CA HIS A 776 -13.74 18.81 -12.41
C HIS A 776 -12.43 19.56 -12.58
N VAL A 777 -11.34 18.79 -12.66
CA VAL A 777 -10.02 19.33 -13.00
C VAL A 777 -9.79 18.97 -14.46
N ASP A 778 -9.68 19.99 -15.31
CA ASP A 778 -9.45 19.85 -16.75
C ASP A 778 -8.02 19.42 -17.09
#